data_AF-A0A2E9R3P9-F1
#
_entry.id   AF-A0A2E9R3P9-F1
#
_cell.length_a   1.000
_cell.length_b   1.000
_cell.length_c   1.000
_cell.angle_alpha   90.00
_cell.angle_beta   90.00
_cell.angle_gamma   90.00
#
_symmetry.space_group_name_H-M   'P 1'
#
loop_
_entity.id
_entity.type
_entity.pdbx_description
1 polymer ?
#
loop_
_entity_poly.entity_id
_entity_poly.type
_entity_poly.pdbx_seq_one_letter_code
_entity_poly.pdbx_strand_id
1 'polypeptide(L)'
;MSKLNISFRDPNSGEFHQVQGEVVQKLVQDNPQSTEELRNDPRDGQVDLFVHMDKNYSGGWSNGHRRESVHLQIDKTNLTDDQAKALAAALRTGKDDAIKVEGSRSFNVMTVQTDLWREKSEIFGAEHHDPSVSLDGQEEGGVFLSEDGVFSVQPGEVSGDLKVAADALYKAAEAGDKLAEGENIFNRNGVSLETKEKTLSNIQDLLGQVSESELTGNEAAQLRSSASTVLTEMMSSLGNEGPEGELKREAFSTFHGLIENETLGALKESMIFNAVRLQAELPDAERDVVAGLRAEIAPTAPPTDKWFADGKRELNVSFAAGHGEGFYEGITEYLGKQGYEVVEEGSTSHWNAKPRRLQMKKQINGEEYTVNVDLRNFHNDSFKDIDNDDYDMVVYQGHSNLGNNTRKSVENAPDATGKDKLIFLGLCAGKDNIDRVREAFPEGQLVTTFNSSYFNTKPSTEGRQFTQGEDMKAVVQIINGSLERASWQEIGDNIRDRAVGYNHEDKTLGNYVTPLDLQLGARFRDIDNDGSAMTMDRHFNVDVLNVKPGVSSSLQPRDNSADGQKLNGELPHTAASFANTIDLYNPTYDKFSHKGRIMADGYFKGQAGDPIVKFETRVEDGKKAYVMQVNEDYAHINEESLRALTMVEYNRHLANTEKYYPVKDGVERELVGLLTAAASLTYDAGYRDAAVFEALADHYDMPEGINWSDAGKLIRDEHHDYTGSVKLARKWMEKLDPSVVEALREKFPN
;
A
#
# COMPACT_ATOMS: atom_id res chain seq x y z
N MET A 1 20.56 -20.40 22.18
CA MET A 1 20.32 -20.36 20.72
C MET A 1 21.57 -19.80 20.05
N SER A 2 21.59 -19.50 18.75
CA SER A 2 22.76 -18.84 18.14
C SER A 2 22.84 -17.39 18.60
N LYS A 3 23.97 -16.94 19.13
CA LYS A 3 24.21 -15.52 19.44
C LYS A 3 24.82 -14.81 18.23
N LEU A 4 24.42 -13.58 17.98
CA LEU A 4 24.99 -12.70 16.96
C LEU A 4 25.55 -11.44 17.63
N ASN A 5 26.69 -10.95 17.14
CA ASN A 5 27.19 -9.64 17.56
C ASN A 5 26.47 -8.56 16.75
N ILE A 6 26.03 -7.51 17.40
CA ILE A 6 25.36 -6.36 16.79
C ILE A 6 26.26 -5.16 17.05
N SER A 7 26.82 -4.60 15.99
CA SER A 7 27.67 -3.41 16.02
C SER A 7 26.87 -2.24 15.46
N PHE A 8 26.94 -1.07 16.08
CA PHE A 8 26.23 0.11 15.61
C PHE A 8 27.05 1.38 15.85
N ARG A 9 26.80 2.41 15.05
CA ARG A 9 27.51 3.69 15.13
C ARG A 9 26.56 4.78 15.56
N ASP A 10 26.92 5.52 16.61
CA ASP A 10 26.19 6.71 17.01
C ASP A 10 26.30 7.76 15.89
N PRO A 11 25.19 8.20 15.27
CA PRO A 11 25.23 9.20 14.21
C PRO A 11 25.69 10.58 14.68
N ASN A 12 25.57 10.88 15.98
CA ASN A 12 25.90 12.18 16.54
C ASN A 12 27.38 12.30 16.89
N SER A 13 27.94 11.29 17.58
CA SER A 13 29.35 11.29 18.00
C SER A 13 30.27 10.58 16.99
N GLY A 14 29.73 9.70 16.16
CA GLY A 14 30.48 8.81 15.29
C GLY A 14 31.15 7.63 16.01
N GLU A 15 30.90 7.44 17.31
CA GLU A 15 31.43 6.35 18.14
C GLU A 15 30.83 4.99 17.73
N PHE A 16 31.62 3.92 17.87
CA PHE A 16 31.20 2.56 17.56
C PHE A 16 30.94 1.76 18.83
N HIS A 17 29.78 1.11 18.88
CA HIS A 17 29.38 0.22 19.96
C HIS A 17 29.15 -1.20 19.43
N GLN A 18 29.26 -2.18 20.32
CA GLN A 18 28.97 -3.58 20.02
C GLN A 18 28.29 -4.27 21.21
N VAL A 19 27.22 -5.01 20.93
CA VAL A 19 26.43 -5.80 21.90
C VAL A 19 26.15 -7.19 21.34
N GLN A 20 25.67 -8.12 22.18
CA GLN A 20 25.26 -9.46 21.74
C GLN A 20 23.75 -9.59 21.78
N GLY A 21 23.15 -10.08 20.68
CA GLY A 21 21.75 -10.50 20.63
C GLY A 21 21.63 -12.03 20.51
N GLU A 22 20.63 -12.61 21.15
CA GLU A 22 20.24 -14.01 20.99
C GLU A 22 19.20 -14.15 19.87
N VAL A 23 19.40 -15.12 18.97
CA VAL A 23 18.40 -15.43 17.94
C VAL A 23 17.27 -16.26 18.54
N VAL A 24 16.08 -15.67 18.64
CA VAL A 24 14.88 -16.29 19.21
C VAL A 24 14.12 -17.05 18.15
N GLN A 25 13.87 -16.39 17.02
CA GLN A 25 13.12 -16.93 15.90
C GLN A 25 13.84 -16.60 14.61
N LYS A 26 13.87 -17.57 13.70
CA LYS A 26 14.25 -17.35 12.31
C LYS A 26 13.03 -17.65 11.48
N LEU A 27 12.52 -16.62 10.83
CA LEU A 27 11.55 -16.78 9.79
C LEU A 27 12.29 -16.78 8.47
N VAL A 28 12.13 -17.85 7.71
CA VAL A 28 12.41 -17.69 6.30
C VAL A 28 11.22 -16.91 5.74
N GLN A 29 11.50 -15.83 5.02
CA GLN A 29 10.48 -15.08 4.32
C GLN A 29 10.01 -15.92 3.11
N ASP A 30 9.21 -16.95 3.39
CA ASP A 30 8.62 -17.82 2.37
C ASP A 30 7.31 -17.22 1.82
N ASN A 31 6.78 -16.14 2.44
CA ASN A 31 5.66 -15.34 1.95
C ASN A 31 5.57 -13.92 2.61
N PRO A 32 4.76 -12.99 2.07
CA PRO A 32 4.52 -11.66 2.66
C PRO A 32 3.90 -11.68 4.07
N GLN A 33 3.20 -12.76 4.45
CA GLN A 33 2.49 -12.92 5.73
C GLN A 33 3.44 -13.26 6.89
N SER A 34 4.60 -13.84 6.59
CA SER A 34 5.55 -14.33 7.60
C SER A 34 6.00 -13.25 8.58
N THR A 35 6.14 -12.00 8.15
CA THR A 35 6.58 -10.90 9.05
C THR A 35 5.54 -10.49 10.08
N GLU A 36 4.25 -10.76 9.84
CA GLU A 36 3.18 -10.46 10.78
C GLU A 36 3.16 -11.43 11.99
N GLU A 37 3.86 -12.57 11.90
CA GLU A 37 3.94 -13.58 12.97
C GLU A 37 5.04 -13.26 14.00
N LEU A 38 5.87 -12.25 13.75
CA LEU A 38 6.95 -11.88 14.65
C LEU A 38 6.40 -11.24 15.91
N ARG A 39 6.49 -11.98 17.03
CA ARG A 39 6.03 -11.53 18.34
C ARG A 39 7.02 -10.54 18.92
N ASN A 40 6.58 -9.29 19.10
CA ASN A 40 7.22 -8.30 19.94
C ASN A 40 6.67 -8.47 21.37
N ASP A 41 7.49 -8.88 22.34
CA ASP A 41 7.09 -9.00 23.75
C ASP A 41 7.91 -8.03 24.61
N PRO A 42 7.45 -6.78 24.76
CA PRO A 42 8.25 -5.68 25.32
C PRO A 42 8.48 -5.76 26.84
N ARG A 43 8.36 -6.95 27.43
CA ARG A 43 8.42 -7.21 28.88
C ARG A 43 9.14 -8.50 29.22
N ASP A 44 9.89 -9.09 28.30
CA ASP A 44 10.75 -10.23 28.61
C ASP A 44 12.12 -9.80 29.19
N GLY A 45 12.33 -8.49 29.37
CA GLY A 45 13.59 -7.93 29.85
C GLY A 45 14.67 -7.92 28.78
N GLN A 46 14.29 -8.13 27.52
CA GLN A 46 15.16 -8.07 26.37
C GLN A 46 14.64 -7.03 25.40
N VAL A 47 15.57 -6.41 24.70
CA VAL A 47 15.29 -5.52 23.60
C VAL A 47 15.14 -6.38 22.36
N ASP A 48 13.92 -6.47 21.85
CA ASP A 48 13.61 -7.13 20.60
C ASP A 48 14.17 -6.32 19.42
N LEU A 49 14.83 -7.00 18.49
CA LEU A 49 15.35 -6.45 17.25
C LEU A 49 15.03 -7.41 16.10
N PHE A 50 14.18 -6.99 15.18
CA PHE A 50 13.83 -7.79 14.00
C PHE A 50 14.75 -7.44 12.84
N VAL A 51 15.62 -8.37 12.43
CA VAL A 51 16.65 -8.16 11.41
C VAL A 51 16.35 -8.96 10.16
N HIS A 52 16.19 -8.29 9.02
CA HIS A 52 16.13 -8.95 7.72
C HIS A 52 17.52 -9.29 7.17
N MET A 53 17.68 -10.49 6.61
CA MET A 53 18.93 -11.03 6.09
C MET A 53 18.76 -11.45 4.62
N ASP A 54 19.65 -10.97 3.74
CA ASP A 54 19.80 -11.47 2.38
C ASP A 54 20.90 -12.55 2.33
N LYS A 55 20.53 -13.81 2.14
CA LYS A 55 21.49 -14.90 2.04
C LYS A 55 21.76 -15.25 0.56
N ASN A 56 22.97 -14.96 0.11
CA ASN A 56 23.45 -15.37 -1.21
C ASN A 56 23.76 -16.88 -1.19
N TYR A 57 22.99 -17.70 -1.90
CA TYR A 57 23.33 -19.10 -2.11
C TYR A 57 24.20 -19.25 -3.36
N SER A 58 25.49 -19.53 -3.17
CA SER A 58 26.43 -19.81 -4.26
C SER A 58 26.54 -21.31 -4.55
N GLY A 59 25.41 -22.01 -4.76
CA GLY A 59 25.38 -23.46 -4.96
C GLY A 59 24.30 -23.91 -5.93
N GLY A 60 24.70 -24.25 -7.16
CA GLY A 60 23.81 -24.77 -8.21
C GLY A 60 23.28 -23.69 -9.15
N TRP A 61 22.78 -24.11 -10.32
CA TRP A 61 22.45 -23.32 -11.52
C TRP A 61 21.41 -22.18 -11.37
N SER A 62 21.04 -21.82 -10.14
CA SER A 62 20.19 -20.68 -9.80
C SER A 62 20.87 -19.87 -8.71
N ASN A 63 21.37 -18.68 -9.04
CA ASN A 63 21.71 -17.67 -8.03
C ASN A 63 20.38 -17.20 -7.43
N GLY A 64 19.93 -17.86 -6.37
CA GLY A 64 18.77 -17.44 -5.58
C GLY A 64 19.22 -16.61 -4.38
N HIS A 65 18.55 -15.49 -4.15
CA HIS A 65 18.60 -14.80 -2.86
C HIS A 65 17.51 -15.41 -1.99
N ARG A 66 17.85 -15.94 -0.81
CA ARG A 66 16.84 -16.32 0.18
C ARG A 66 16.84 -15.26 1.28
N ARG A 67 15.69 -14.63 1.49
CA ARG A 67 15.50 -13.68 2.58
C ARG A 67 15.09 -14.40 3.86
N GLU A 68 15.80 -14.12 4.93
CA GLU A 68 15.51 -14.66 6.27
C GLU A 68 15.30 -13.46 7.20
N SER A 69 14.18 -13.38 7.91
CA SER A 69 14.00 -12.44 9.02
C SER A 69 14.41 -13.13 10.32
N VAL A 70 15.09 -12.40 11.19
CA VAL A 70 15.56 -12.91 12.47
C VAL A 70 15.06 -12.03 13.57
N HIS A 71 14.33 -12.62 14.50
CA HIS A 71 14.05 -12.01 15.78
C HIS A 71 15.26 -12.19 16.69
N LEU A 72 15.94 -11.09 16.99
CA LEU A 72 17.01 -11.02 17.97
C LEU A 72 16.49 -10.43 19.26
N GLN A 73 17.02 -10.91 20.37
CA GLN A 73 16.79 -10.33 21.69
C GLN A 73 18.11 -9.92 22.32
N ILE A 74 18.21 -8.66 22.75
CA ILE A 74 19.33 -8.18 23.56
C ILE A 74 18.85 -8.04 24.99
N ASP A 75 19.29 -8.89 25.90
CA ASP A 75 19.04 -8.68 27.34
C ASP A 75 19.45 -7.24 27.74
N LYS A 76 18.47 -6.48 28.24
CA LYS A 76 18.60 -5.03 28.48
C LYS A 76 19.65 -4.68 29.52
N THR A 77 20.00 -5.64 30.38
CA THR A 77 21.08 -5.46 31.36
C THR A 77 22.47 -5.45 30.70
N ASN A 78 22.57 -5.94 29.47
CA ASN A 78 23.79 -5.88 28.66
C ASN A 78 23.91 -4.58 27.84
N LEU A 79 22.91 -3.70 27.88
CA LEU A 79 22.94 -2.38 27.27
C LEU A 79 23.19 -1.31 28.35
N THR A 80 24.37 -0.69 28.30
CA THR A 80 24.63 0.56 29.05
C THR A 80 23.76 1.70 28.51
N ASP A 81 23.58 2.76 29.29
CA ASP A 81 22.70 3.86 28.90
C ASP A 81 23.17 4.58 27.63
N ASP A 82 24.48 4.79 27.51
CA ASP A 82 25.09 5.37 26.32
C ASP A 82 24.88 4.47 25.09
N GLN A 83 25.01 3.15 25.26
CA GLN A 83 24.74 2.19 24.19
C GLN A 83 23.26 2.15 23.80
N ALA A 84 22.34 2.26 24.75
CA ALA A 84 20.92 2.32 24.47
C ALA A 84 20.57 3.59 23.66
N LYS A 85 21.08 4.76 24.06
CA LYS A 85 20.90 6.03 23.32
C LYS A 85 21.50 5.96 21.91
N ALA A 86 22.73 5.44 21.79
CA ALA A 86 23.40 5.30 20.51
C ALA A 86 22.70 4.29 19.60
N LEU A 87 22.18 3.17 20.15
CA LEU A 87 21.41 2.19 19.39
C LEU A 87 20.11 2.82 18.87
N ALA A 88 19.35 3.50 19.73
CA ALA A 88 18.16 4.25 19.36
C ALA A 88 18.43 5.29 18.26
N ALA A 89 19.51 6.06 18.39
CA ALA A 89 19.90 7.05 17.39
C ALA A 89 20.30 6.39 16.05
N ALA A 90 21.03 5.29 16.09
CA ALA A 90 21.40 4.53 14.90
C ALA A 90 20.15 3.96 14.18
N LEU A 91 19.21 3.39 14.93
CA LEU A 91 17.94 2.86 14.44
C LEU A 91 17.13 3.92 13.70
N ARG A 92 17.02 5.12 14.27
CA ARG A 92 16.31 6.27 13.66
C ARG A 92 16.90 6.73 12.33
N THR A 93 18.18 6.47 12.06
CA THR A 93 18.81 6.96 10.82
C THR A 93 18.41 6.15 9.60
N GLY A 94 18.01 4.88 9.77
CA GLY A 94 17.66 3.97 8.69
C GLY A 94 18.80 3.71 7.68
N LYS A 95 20.05 4.09 7.97
CA LYS A 95 21.17 3.91 7.05
C LYS A 95 21.72 2.48 7.11
N ASP A 96 22.00 1.89 5.95
CA ASP A 96 22.58 0.55 5.80
C ASP A 96 23.88 0.33 6.59
N ASP A 97 24.63 1.39 6.92
CA ASP A 97 25.89 1.34 7.67
C ASP A 97 25.75 1.70 9.16
N ALA A 98 24.57 2.11 9.63
CA ALA A 98 24.33 2.51 11.01
C ALA A 98 24.33 1.31 11.98
N ILE A 99 23.85 0.14 11.52
CA ILE A 99 23.79 -1.10 12.29
C ILE A 99 24.30 -2.26 11.44
N LYS A 100 25.13 -3.11 12.03
CA LYS A 100 25.74 -4.26 11.40
C LYS A 100 25.66 -5.46 12.33
N VAL A 101 25.09 -6.56 11.86
CA VAL A 101 25.13 -7.84 12.57
C VAL A 101 26.33 -8.66 12.06
N GLU A 102 27.19 -9.19 12.93
CA GLU A 102 28.40 -9.95 12.56
C GLU A 102 28.21 -11.46 12.76
N GLY A 103 28.50 -12.26 11.72
CA GLY A 103 28.28 -13.72 11.69
C GLY A 103 28.05 -14.35 10.31
N SER A 104 27.91 -13.55 9.26
CA SER A 104 27.69 -13.93 7.85
C SER A 104 28.22 -12.80 6.97
N ARG A 105 28.75 -13.11 5.79
CA ARG A 105 29.39 -12.13 4.88
C ARG A 105 28.40 -11.24 4.11
N SER A 106 27.11 -11.33 4.39
CA SER A 106 26.05 -10.60 3.68
C SER A 106 24.88 -10.28 4.62
N PHE A 107 25.10 -9.37 5.56
CA PHE A 107 24.02 -8.71 6.31
C PHE A 107 23.89 -7.29 5.76
N ASN A 108 22.81 -7.02 5.04
CA ASN A 108 22.31 -5.66 4.86
C ASN A 108 21.19 -5.54 5.89
N VAL A 109 21.44 -4.84 7.00
CA VAL A 109 20.41 -4.60 8.01
C VAL A 109 19.43 -3.62 7.39
N MET A 110 18.22 -4.09 7.14
CA MET A 110 17.30 -3.40 6.25
C MET A 110 16.03 -2.92 6.98
N THR A 111 15.77 -3.40 8.20
CA THR A 111 14.95 -2.73 9.23
C THR A 111 15.27 -3.37 10.56
N VAL A 112 15.08 -2.61 11.63
CA VAL A 112 15.10 -3.10 12.99
C VAL A 112 13.94 -2.42 13.70
N GLN A 113 12.82 -3.13 13.81
CA GLN A 113 11.78 -2.77 14.77
C GLN A 113 12.30 -3.11 16.16
N THR A 114 12.12 -2.20 17.11
CA THR A 114 12.57 -2.36 18.47
C THR A 114 11.59 -1.81 19.49
N ASP A 115 11.51 -2.48 20.62
CA ASP A 115 10.86 -2.05 21.84
C ASP A 115 11.80 -1.30 22.79
N LEU A 116 13.03 -0.96 22.35
CA LEU A 116 14.04 -0.28 23.17
C LEU A 116 13.50 0.94 23.92
N TRP A 117 12.63 1.72 23.29
CA TRP A 117 11.99 2.90 23.88
C TRP A 117 11.11 2.58 25.09
N ARG A 118 10.57 1.36 25.15
CA ARG A 118 9.75 0.84 26.26
C ARG A 118 10.64 0.21 27.32
N GLU A 119 11.56 -0.67 26.90
CA GLU A 119 12.44 -1.43 27.80
C GLU A 119 13.52 -0.59 28.49
N LYS A 120 13.81 0.61 27.95
CA LYS A 120 14.73 1.62 28.50
C LYS A 120 14.10 3.03 28.56
N SER A 121 12.79 3.11 28.80
CA SER A 121 12.04 4.39 28.83
C SER A 121 12.65 5.45 29.76
N GLU A 122 13.26 5.03 30.87
CA GLU A 122 13.97 5.89 31.83
C GLU A 122 15.17 6.65 31.25
N ILE A 123 15.71 6.17 30.12
CA ILE A 123 16.91 6.71 29.47
C ILE A 123 16.55 7.80 28.45
N PHE A 124 15.33 7.77 27.94
CA PHE A 124 14.86 8.72 26.93
C PHE A 124 14.29 10.01 27.54
N GLY A 125 14.16 10.08 28.88
CA GLY A 125 13.79 11.28 29.67
C GLY A 125 12.31 11.68 29.49
N ALA A 126 11.50 12.08 30.47
CA ALA A 126 11.69 12.58 31.84
C ALA A 126 12.41 13.94 32.03
N GLU A 127 12.57 14.75 30.98
CA GLU A 127 12.97 16.15 31.15
C GLU A 127 11.83 17.12 30.76
N HIS A 128 11.42 17.92 31.76
CA HIS A 128 10.48 19.06 31.77
C HIS A 128 8.98 18.80 31.96
N HIS A 129 8.53 19.03 33.21
CA HIS A 129 7.16 19.34 33.57
C HIS A 129 6.86 20.82 33.30
N ASP A 130 6.20 21.08 32.18
CA ASP A 130 5.27 22.21 32.04
C ASP A 130 3.85 21.64 32.28
N PRO A 131 2.90 22.35 32.93
CA PRO A 131 1.55 21.83 33.19
C PRO A 131 0.73 21.50 31.93
N SER A 132 1.25 21.87 30.75
CA SER A 132 0.74 21.56 29.43
C SER A 132 1.90 21.15 28.52
N VAL A 133 2.00 19.86 28.17
CA VAL A 133 3.06 19.39 27.25
C VAL A 133 2.58 19.56 25.81
N SER A 134 3.33 20.30 24.98
CA SER A 134 3.12 20.36 23.52
C SER A 134 3.45 19.00 22.91
N LEU A 135 2.47 18.35 22.27
CA LEU A 135 2.65 16.98 21.77
C LEU A 135 3.31 16.93 20.39
N ASP A 136 3.17 18.00 19.60
CA ASP A 136 3.74 18.15 18.26
C ASP A 136 5.02 18.99 18.24
N GLY A 137 5.41 19.56 19.39
CA GLY A 137 6.59 20.41 19.55
C GLY A 137 6.43 21.82 18.98
N GLN A 138 5.21 22.24 18.61
CA GLN A 138 4.93 23.61 18.16
C GLN A 138 4.39 24.48 19.32
N GLU A 139 4.91 25.70 19.44
CA GLU A 139 4.48 26.68 20.45
C GLU A 139 3.19 27.43 20.06
N GLU A 140 2.94 27.64 18.76
CA GLU A 140 1.72 28.28 18.24
C GLU A 140 0.92 27.30 17.38
N GLY A 141 -0.36 27.10 17.69
CA GLY A 141 -1.25 26.19 16.95
C GLY A 141 -1.03 24.71 17.26
N GLY A 142 -0.18 24.39 18.23
CA GLY A 142 0.08 23.02 18.67
C GLY A 142 -1.02 22.46 19.56
N VAL A 143 -0.96 21.16 19.81
CA VAL A 143 -1.86 20.45 20.73
C VAL A 143 -1.17 20.18 22.05
N PHE A 144 -1.90 20.42 23.15
CA PHE A 144 -1.39 20.30 24.51
C PHE A 144 -2.19 19.30 25.32
N LEU A 145 -1.52 18.52 26.16
CA LEU A 145 -2.15 17.64 27.15
C LEU A 145 -1.93 18.19 28.56
N SER A 146 -3.02 18.43 29.29
CA SER A 146 -2.98 18.86 30.70
C SER A 146 -2.78 17.70 31.68
N GLU A 147 -2.39 17.98 32.92
CA GLU A 147 -2.30 16.99 34.00
C GLU A 147 -3.65 16.32 34.34
N ASP A 148 -4.76 16.97 33.98
CA ASP A 148 -6.13 16.46 34.09
C ASP A 148 -6.53 15.58 32.88
N GLY A 149 -5.59 15.28 31.98
CA GLY A 149 -5.81 14.40 30.83
C GLY A 149 -6.67 15.03 29.72
N VAL A 150 -6.82 16.35 29.70
CA VAL A 150 -7.62 17.04 28.68
C VAL A 150 -6.71 17.60 27.59
N PHE A 151 -7.04 17.29 26.34
CA PHE A 151 -6.40 17.90 25.16
C PHE A 151 -6.92 19.31 24.91
N SER A 152 -6.04 20.20 24.44
CA SER A 152 -6.36 21.58 24.11
C SER A 152 -5.51 22.10 22.96
N VAL A 153 -6.01 23.09 22.22
CA VAL A 153 -5.27 23.78 21.14
C VAL A 153 -4.61 25.08 21.60
N GLN A 154 -4.75 25.42 22.90
CA GLN A 154 -4.07 26.53 23.55
C GLN A 154 -3.53 26.08 24.92
N PRO A 155 -2.31 26.50 25.30
CA PRO A 155 -1.73 26.13 26.59
C PRO A 155 -2.63 26.52 27.77
N GLY A 156 -2.97 25.54 28.61
CA GLY A 156 -3.72 25.76 29.85
C GLY A 156 -5.21 26.06 29.67
N GLU A 157 -5.75 25.99 28.45
CA GLU A 157 -7.18 26.15 28.19
C GLU A 157 -7.89 24.80 28.27
N VAL A 158 -8.91 24.69 29.13
CA VAL A 158 -9.81 23.52 29.17
C VAL A 158 -11.20 24.01 28.80
N SER A 159 -11.67 23.62 27.61
CA SER A 159 -13.02 23.95 27.16
C SER A 159 -14.01 22.86 27.56
N GLY A 160 -15.17 23.26 28.10
CA GLY A 160 -16.31 22.36 28.30
C GLY A 160 -17.18 22.20 27.05
N ASP A 161 -16.84 22.88 25.94
CA ASP A 161 -17.54 22.76 24.67
C ASP A 161 -17.08 21.51 23.92
N LEU A 162 -18.03 20.63 23.59
CA LEU A 162 -17.76 19.36 22.93
C LEU A 162 -17.06 19.53 21.56
N LYS A 163 -17.38 20.57 20.78
CA LYS A 163 -16.73 20.80 19.47
C LYS A 163 -15.27 21.20 19.66
N VAL A 164 -14.99 22.06 20.64
CA VAL A 164 -13.61 22.46 20.95
C VAL A 164 -12.79 21.28 21.47
N ALA A 165 -13.39 20.44 22.33
CA ALA A 165 -12.73 19.24 22.82
C ALA A 165 -12.50 18.19 21.70
N ALA A 166 -13.46 18.04 20.78
CA ALA A 166 -13.33 17.17 19.61
C ALA A 166 -12.21 17.65 18.67
N ASP A 167 -12.11 18.96 18.42
CA ASP A 167 -11.03 19.55 17.61
C ASP A 167 -9.66 19.36 18.26
N ALA A 168 -9.55 19.55 19.58
CA ALA A 168 -8.31 19.28 20.30
C ALA A 168 -7.90 17.80 20.26
N LEU A 169 -8.87 16.88 20.36
CA LEU A 169 -8.61 15.44 20.22
C LEU A 169 -8.19 15.08 18.79
N TYR A 170 -8.79 15.73 17.79
CA TYR A 170 -8.38 15.61 16.39
C TYR A 170 -6.93 16.05 16.19
N LYS A 171 -6.53 17.22 16.72
CA LYS A 171 -5.13 17.67 16.66
C LYS A 171 -4.17 16.72 17.38
N ALA A 172 -4.60 16.08 18.47
CA ALA A 172 -3.80 15.05 19.15
C ALA A 172 -3.61 13.81 18.28
N ALA A 173 -4.65 13.37 17.57
CA ALA A 173 -4.58 12.26 16.64
C ALA A 173 -3.66 12.58 15.43
N GLU A 174 -3.79 13.76 14.82
CA GLU A 174 -2.88 14.23 13.75
C GLU A 174 -1.42 14.31 14.21
N ALA A 175 -1.19 14.71 15.46
CA ALA A 175 0.16 14.76 16.02
C ALA A 175 0.77 13.36 16.18
N GLY A 176 -0.03 12.37 16.57
CA GLY A 176 0.41 10.97 16.68
C GLY A 176 0.64 10.31 15.33
N ASP A 177 -0.20 10.62 14.35
CA ASP A 177 -0.10 10.10 12.99
C ASP A 177 1.25 10.42 12.33
N LYS A 178 1.72 11.66 12.50
CA LYS A 178 3.00 12.16 11.95
C LYS A 178 4.25 11.57 12.59
N LEU A 179 4.11 10.78 13.66
CA LEU A 179 5.26 10.19 14.34
C LEU A 179 5.84 9.03 13.51
N ALA A 180 7.12 8.73 13.71
CA ALA A 180 7.72 7.53 13.14
C ALA A 180 7.11 6.27 13.77
N GLU A 181 7.18 5.14 13.06
CA GLU A 181 6.76 3.84 13.61
C GLU A 181 7.51 3.55 14.93
N GLY A 182 6.78 3.09 15.95
CA GLY A 182 7.31 2.83 17.30
C GLY A 182 7.39 4.05 18.22
N GLU A 183 7.18 5.27 17.70
CA GLU A 183 6.96 6.46 18.52
C GLU A 183 5.46 6.67 18.76
N ASN A 184 5.11 7.20 19.95
CA ASN A 184 3.76 7.63 20.27
C ASN A 184 3.73 8.93 21.08
N ILE A 185 2.61 9.64 21.03
CA ILE A 185 2.46 10.96 21.68
C ILE A 185 2.62 10.90 23.21
N PHE A 186 2.40 9.76 23.84
CA PHE A 186 2.48 9.66 25.30
C PHE A 186 3.91 9.45 25.80
N ASN A 187 4.64 8.50 25.21
CA ASN A 187 6.02 8.19 25.58
C ASN A 187 6.97 9.30 25.19
N ARG A 188 6.80 9.87 23.99
CA ARG A 188 7.62 11.00 23.51
C ARG A 188 7.56 12.19 24.46
N ASN A 189 6.41 12.39 25.11
CA ASN A 189 6.13 13.52 25.97
C ASN A 189 6.20 13.16 27.47
N GLY A 190 6.65 11.95 27.82
CA GLY A 190 6.80 11.52 29.22
C GLY A 190 5.51 11.55 30.04
N VAL A 191 4.35 11.30 29.41
CA VAL A 191 3.04 11.43 30.07
C VAL A 191 2.89 10.38 31.17
N SER A 192 2.53 10.84 32.38
CA SER A 192 2.39 9.97 33.56
C SER A 192 1.22 8.99 33.44
N LEU A 193 1.27 7.87 34.18
CA LEU A 193 0.17 6.91 34.22
C LEU A 193 -1.15 7.56 34.70
N GLU A 194 -1.10 8.37 35.75
CA GLU A 194 -2.28 9.09 36.27
C GLU A 194 -2.90 9.99 35.19
N THR A 195 -2.08 10.69 34.41
CA THR A 195 -2.56 11.52 33.29
C THR A 195 -3.15 10.67 32.17
N LYS A 196 -2.61 9.48 31.88
CA LYS A 196 -3.20 8.54 30.91
C LYS A 196 -4.57 8.03 31.38
N GLU A 197 -4.73 7.70 32.67
CA GLU A 197 -6.01 7.29 33.26
C GLU A 197 -7.08 8.38 33.09
N LYS A 198 -6.73 9.64 33.40
CA LYS A 198 -7.65 10.77 33.21
C LYS A 198 -7.96 11.02 31.74
N THR A 199 -6.97 10.88 30.85
CA THR A 199 -7.16 10.99 29.40
C THR A 199 -8.18 9.96 28.91
N LEU A 200 -8.11 8.70 29.38
CA LEU A 200 -9.07 7.67 29.02
C LEU A 200 -10.48 8.04 29.48
N SER A 201 -10.63 8.48 30.73
CA SER A 201 -11.92 8.94 31.27
C SER A 201 -12.50 10.08 30.44
N ASN A 202 -11.69 11.08 30.07
CA ASN A 202 -12.13 12.20 29.25
C ASN A 202 -12.57 11.74 27.85
N ILE A 203 -11.85 10.81 27.22
CA ILE A 203 -12.25 10.24 25.91
C ILE A 203 -13.60 9.54 26.04
N GLN A 204 -13.79 8.72 27.08
CA GLN A 204 -15.06 8.03 27.33
C GLN A 204 -16.21 9.01 27.55
N ASP A 205 -15.98 10.09 28.32
CA ASP A 205 -16.98 11.13 28.57
C ASP A 205 -17.35 11.90 27.29
N LEU A 206 -16.37 12.21 26.43
CA LEU A 206 -16.62 12.84 25.13
C LEU A 206 -17.45 11.94 24.22
N LEU A 207 -17.10 10.65 24.15
CA LEU A 207 -17.84 9.66 23.36
C LEU A 207 -19.28 9.48 23.87
N GLY A 208 -19.48 9.50 25.19
CA GLY A 208 -20.80 9.40 25.81
C GLY A 208 -21.73 10.56 25.45
N GLN A 209 -21.16 11.76 25.22
CA GLN A 209 -21.94 12.96 24.86
C GLN A 209 -22.39 12.99 23.40
N VAL A 210 -21.80 12.18 22.50
CA VAL A 210 -22.05 12.24 21.06
C VAL A 210 -23.53 12.05 20.72
N SER A 211 -24.19 11.08 21.35
CA SER A 211 -25.58 10.73 21.02
C SER A 211 -26.61 11.82 21.36
N GLU A 212 -26.25 12.72 22.28
CA GLU A 212 -27.10 13.84 22.72
C GLU A 212 -26.61 15.20 22.18
N SER A 213 -25.56 15.21 21.37
CA SER A 213 -24.90 16.42 20.87
C SER A 213 -25.52 16.99 19.58
N GLU A 214 -25.11 18.21 19.24
CA GLU A 214 -25.39 18.85 17.94
C GLU A 214 -24.31 18.57 16.88
N LEU A 215 -23.43 17.57 17.10
CA LEU A 215 -22.44 17.17 16.10
C LEU A 215 -23.14 16.58 14.87
N THR A 216 -22.67 16.96 13.69
CA THR A 216 -23.03 16.31 12.42
C THR A 216 -22.51 14.87 12.38
N GLY A 217 -23.01 14.05 11.46
CA GLY A 217 -22.52 12.68 11.28
C GLY A 217 -21.01 12.60 11.03
N ASN A 218 -20.46 13.52 10.23
CA ASN A 218 -19.02 13.60 9.96
C ASN A 218 -18.25 14.08 11.18
N GLU A 219 -18.71 15.12 11.89
CA GLU A 219 -18.05 15.57 13.14
C GLU A 219 -18.04 14.45 14.20
N ALA A 220 -19.13 13.69 14.32
CA ALA A 220 -19.21 12.56 15.24
C ALA A 220 -18.29 11.40 14.81
N ALA A 221 -18.20 11.09 13.51
CA ALA A 221 -17.28 10.09 12.98
C ALA A 221 -15.81 10.51 13.16
N GLN A 222 -15.51 11.79 12.93
CA GLN A 222 -14.18 12.36 13.15
C GLN A 222 -13.77 12.23 14.61
N LEU A 223 -14.66 12.56 15.55
CA LEU A 223 -14.39 12.37 16.99
C LEU A 223 -14.09 10.90 17.33
N ARG A 224 -14.85 9.94 16.77
CA ARG A 224 -14.60 8.50 16.99
C ARG A 224 -13.28 8.05 16.37
N SER A 225 -12.94 8.54 15.19
CA SER A 225 -11.63 8.32 14.55
C SER A 225 -10.51 8.82 15.46
N SER A 226 -10.55 10.09 15.87
CA SER A 226 -9.51 10.72 16.70
C SER A 226 -9.39 10.04 18.06
N ALA A 227 -10.53 9.68 18.69
CA ALA A 227 -10.53 8.89 19.91
C ALA A 227 -9.87 7.53 19.70
N SER A 228 -10.19 6.82 18.62
CA SER A 228 -9.61 5.51 18.34
C SER A 228 -8.09 5.59 18.11
N THR A 229 -7.61 6.59 17.38
CA THR A 229 -6.17 6.83 17.16
C THR A 229 -5.47 7.14 18.49
N VAL A 230 -5.99 8.06 19.30
CA VAL A 230 -5.38 8.39 20.60
C VAL A 230 -5.41 7.20 21.57
N LEU A 231 -6.46 6.37 21.55
CA LEU A 231 -6.50 5.13 22.32
C LEU A 231 -5.43 4.13 21.85
N THR A 232 -5.18 4.01 20.54
CA THR A 232 -4.10 3.17 20.01
C THR A 232 -2.72 3.65 20.44
N GLU A 233 -2.49 4.97 20.39
CA GLU A 233 -1.26 5.60 20.89
C GLU A 233 -1.08 5.40 22.40
N MET A 234 -2.17 5.46 23.18
CA MET A 234 -2.15 5.19 24.62
C MET A 234 -1.81 3.72 24.89
N MET A 235 -2.50 2.78 24.24
CA MET A 235 -2.26 1.35 24.42
C MET A 235 -0.82 0.96 24.06
N SER A 236 -0.26 1.55 23.00
CA SER A 236 1.14 1.33 22.60
C SER A 236 2.15 1.94 23.59
N SER A 237 1.70 2.84 24.47
CA SER A 237 2.51 3.46 25.51
C SER A 237 2.48 2.73 26.87
N LEU A 238 1.65 1.69 27.02
CA LEU A 238 1.40 1.00 28.29
C LEU A 238 1.95 -0.43 28.27
N GLY A 239 2.49 -0.88 29.41
CA GLY A 239 2.77 -2.30 29.67
C GLY A 239 1.50 -3.13 29.84
N ASN A 240 1.59 -4.48 29.80
CA ASN A 240 0.41 -5.36 29.93
C ASN A 240 0.17 -5.88 31.36
N GLU A 241 0.97 -5.44 32.33
CA GLU A 241 0.92 -5.91 33.73
C GLU A 241 0.72 -4.76 34.72
N GLY A 242 0.26 -5.11 35.92
CA GLY A 242 0.02 -4.14 37.00
C GLY A 242 -1.00 -3.06 36.60
N PRO A 243 -0.88 -1.86 37.18
CA PRO A 243 -1.76 -0.73 36.88
C PRO A 243 -1.78 -0.32 35.39
N GLU A 244 -0.63 -0.31 34.72
CA GLU A 244 -0.57 -0.01 33.27
C GLU A 244 -1.33 -1.05 32.44
N GLY A 245 -1.20 -2.34 32.80
CA GLY A 245 -1.93 -3.41 32.14
C GLY A 245 -3.43 -3.35 32.38
N GLU A 246 -3.86 -2.91 33.55
CA GLU A 246 -5.28 -2.65 33.86
C GLU A 246 -5.81 -1.51 32.98
N LEU A 247 -5.10 -0.38 32.94
CA LEU A 247 -5.48 0.75 32.09
C LEU A 247 -5.48 0.38 30.59
N LYS A 248 -4.51 -0.42 30.14
CA LYS A 248 -4.43 -0.88 28.74
C LYS A 248 -5.64 -1.71 28.36
N ARG A 249 -6.11 -2.60 29.24
CA ARG A 249 -7.34 -3.39 29.02
C ARG A 249 -8.58 -2.52 28.98
N GLU A 250 -8.65 -1.49 29.81
CA GLU A 250 -9.77 -0.55 29.81
C GLU A 250 -9.80 0.32 28.54
N ALA A 251 -8.64 0.82 28.11
CA ALA A 251 -8.49 1.53 26.83
C ALA A 251 -8.87 0.63 25.65
N PHE A 252 -8.42 -0.63 25.66
CA PHE A 252 -8.80 -1.62 24.64
C PHE A 252 -10.31 -1.89 24.65
N SER A 253 -10.94 -2.03 25.81
CA SER A 253 -12.39 -2.23 25.90
C SER A 253 -13.16 -1.06 25.30
N THR A 254 -12.69 0.18 25.51
CA THR A 254 -13.27 1.39 24.92
C THR A 254 -13.12 1.38 23.41
N PHE A 255 -11.91 1.10 22.92
CA PHE A 255 -11.58 1.01 21.50
C PHE A 255 -12.36 -0.09 20.79
N HIS A 256 -12.47 -1.28 21.38
CA HIS A 256 -13.27 -2.38 20.85
C HIS A 256 -14.75 -2.01 20.77
N GLY A 257 -15.28 -1.31 21.78
CA GLY A 257 -16.64 -0.77 21.75
C GLY A 257 -16.87 0.22 20.60
N LEU A 258 -15.86 1.00 20.21
CA LEU A 258 -15.94 1.85 19.00
C LEU A 258 -16.07 1.00 17.75
N ILE A 259 -15.25 -0.04 17.60
CA ILE A 259 -15.30 -0.96 16.44
C ILE A 259 -16.67 -1.64 16.33
N GLU A 260 -17.19 -2.21 17.42
CA GLU A 260 -18.47 -2.93 17.40
C GLU A 260 -19.65 -2.04 17.00
N ASN A 261 -19.60 -0.75 17.34
CA ASN A 261 -20.68 0.20 17.10
C ASN A 261 -20.46 1.08 15.85
N GLU A 262 -19.32 0.97 15.16
CA GLU A 262 -19.05 1.79 13.99
C GLU A 262 -19.90 1.36 12.79
N THR A 263 -20.47 2.35 12.11
CA THR A 263 -21.37 2.18 10.96
C THR A 263 -20.72 2.62 9.65
N LEU A 264 -19.73 3.51 9.72
CA LEU A 264 -18.92 3.90 8.57
C LEU A 264 -17.89 2.80 8.29
N GLY A 265 -18.13 1.97 7.27
CA GLY A 265 -17.33 0.77 6.98
C GLY A 265 -15.84 1.05 6.80
N ALA A 266 -15.50 2.14 6.13
CA ALA A 266 -14.13 2.62 5.93
C ALA A 266 -13.40 2.91 7.25
N LEU A 267 -14.06 3.65 8.16
CA LEU A 267 -13.53 3.95 9.48
C LEU A 267 -13.42 2.67 10.34
N LYS A 268 -14.42 1.78 10.29
CA LYS A 268 -14.37 0.48 10.98
C LYS A 268 -13.16 -0.34 10.51
N GLU A 269 -12.93 -0.41 9.20
CA GLU A 269 -11.79 -1.11 8.62
C GLU A 269 -10.45 -0.52 9.07
N SER A 270 -10.32 0.82 9.09
CA SER A 270 -9.14 1.50 9.61
C SER A 270 -8.89 1.20 11.10
N MET A 271 -9.93 1.23 11.94
CA MET A 271 -9.82 0.84 13.35
C MET A 271 -9.37 -0.62 13.52
N ILE A 272 -9.95 -1.56 12.76
CA ILE A 272 -9.53 -2.97 12.82
C ILE A 272 -8.08 -3.12 12.37
N PHE A 273 -7.65 -2.43 11.31
CA PHE A 273 -6.26 -2.44 10.87
C PHE A 273 -5.30 -1.94 11.96
N ASN A 274 -5.63 -0.83 12.62
CA ASN A 274 -4.84 -0.31 13.74
C ASN A 274 -4.82 -1.28 14.94
N ALA A 275 -5.92 -1.99 15.20
CA ALA A 275 -5.97 -3.06 16.20
C ALA A 275 -4.98 -4.19 15.87
N VAL A 276 -4.94 -4.62 14.61
CA VAL A 276 -4.03 -5.66 14.11
C VAL A 276 -2.56 -5.22 14.24
N ARG A 277 -2.24 -3.95 13.95
CA ARG A 277 -0.89 -3.41 14.16
C ARG A 277 -0.43 -3.49 15.62
N LEU A 278 -1.35 -3.24 16.57
CA LEU A 278 -1.06 -3.33 18.00
C LEU A 278 -1.13 -4.75 18.56
N GLN A 279 -1.57 -5.74 17.79
CA GLN A 279 -1.95 -7.07 18.29
C GLN A 279 -0.86 -7.77 19.10
N ALA A 280 0.40 -7.67 18.67
CA ALA A 280 1.53 -8.28 19.38
C ALA A 280 1.71 -7.68 20.79
N GLU A 281 1.39 -6.40 20.94
CA GLU A 281 1.60 -5.62 22.15
C GLU A 281 0.48 -5.81 23.18
N LEU A 282 -0.68 -6.34 22.79
CA LEU A 282 -1.83 -6.53 23.67
C LEU A 282 -1.65 -7.73 24.62
N PRO A 283 -2.32 -7.74 25.78
CA PRO A 283 -2.44 -8.94 26.60
C PRO A 283 -3.19 -10.06 25.83
N ASP A 284 -3.01 -11.31 26.26
CA ASP A 284 -3.45 -12.49 25.49
C ASP A 284 -4.97 -12.51 25.20
N ALA A 285 -5.81 -12.06 26.14
CA ALA A 285 -7.26 -12.06 25.95
C ALA A 285 -7.69 -11.05 24.87
N GLU A 286 -7.13 -9.86 24.88
CA GLU A 286 -7.39 -8.82 23.89
C GLU A 286 -6.78 -9.18 22.53
N ARG A 287 -5.64 -9.87 22.52
CA ARG A 287 -5.04 -10.42 21.31
C ARG A 287 -5.98 -11.39 20.58
N ASP A 288 -6.67 -12.25 21.32
CA ASP A 288 -7.67 -13.18 20.78
C ASP A 288 -8.89 -12.44 20.20
N VAL A 289 -9.31 -11.34 20.84
CA VAL A 289 -10.37 -10.46 20.29
C VAL A 289 -9.93 -9.87 18.95
N VAL A 290 -8.72 -9.31 18.87
CA VAL A 290 -8.18 -8.76 17.62
C VAL A 290 -8.05 -9.82 16.54
N ALA A 291 -7.69 -11.07 16.90
CA ALA A 291 -7.66 -12.17 15.94
C ALA A 291 -9.05 -12.46 15.33
N GLY A 292 -10.12 -12.29 16.12
CA GLY A 292 -11.50 -12.34 15.64
C GLY A 292 -11.85 -11.19 14.70
N LEU A 293 -11.52 -9.95 15.08
CA LEU A 293 -11.78 -8.76 14.25
C LEU A 293 -11.03 -8.80 12.91
N ARG A 294 -9.79 -9.32 12.90
CA ARG A 294 -8.99 -9.49 11.69
C ARG A 294 -9.77 -10.22 10.61
N ALA A 295 -10.61 -11.20 10.96
CA ALA A 295 -11.39 -11.97 9.99
C ALA A 295 -12.45 -11.15 9.25
N GLU A 296 -12.83 -9.97 9.75
CA GLU A 296 -13.75 -9.06 9.07
C GLU A 296 -13.11 -8.34 7.87
N ILE A 297 -11.81 -8.01 7.96
CA ILE A 297 -11.09 -7.26 6.92
C ILE A 297 -10.08 -8.13 6.14
N ALA A 298 -9.68 -9.26 6.74
CA ALA A 298 -8.82 -10.29 6.16
C ALA A 298 -9.38 -11.68 6.50
N PRO A 299 -10.45 -12.10 5.83
CA PRO A 299 -11.02 -13.42 6.03
C PRO A 299 -9.97 -14.48 5.75
N THR A 300 -10.01 -15.59 6.49
CA THR A 300 -9.02 -16.67 6.39
C THR A 300 -9.32 -17.67 5.26
N ALA A 301 -10.49 -17.58 4.63
CA ALA A 301 -10.90 -18.40 3.50
C ALA A 301 -11.90 -17.65 2.58
N PRO A 302 -12.08 -18.10 1.33
CA PRO A 302 -13.19 -17.63 0.49
C PRO A 302 -14.56 -17.90 1.17
N PRO A 303 -15.65 -17.18 0.80
CA PRO A 303 -16.97 -17.31 1.42
C PRO A 303 -17.72 -18.59 1.02
N THR A 304 -17.00 -19.71 0.95
CA THR A 304 -17.48 -21.02 0.50
C THR A 304 -18.63 -21.53 1.37
N ASP A 305 -18.63 -21.27 2.68
CA ASP A 305 -19.71 -21.69 3.58
C ASP A 305 -21.06 -21.12 3.15
N LYS A 306 -21.07 -19.91 2.61
CA LYS A 306 -22.26 -19.30 2.02
C LYS A 306 -22.54 -19.83 0.62
N TRP A 307 -21.53 -19.93 -0.24
CA TRP A 307 -21.68 -20.42 -1.63
C TRP A 307 -22.29 -21.81 -1.73
N PHE A 308 -22.03 -22.66 -0.74
CA PHE A 308 -22.46 -24.05 -0.72
C PHE A 308 -23.40 -24.37 0.45
N ALA A 309 -24.02 -23.33 1.04
CA ALA A 309 -25.07 -23.47 2.03
C ALA A 309 -26.26 -24.27 1.46
N ASP A 310 -27.08 -24.81 2.35
CA ASP A 310 -28.33 -25.52 2.00
C ASP A 310 -28.17 -26.68 1.00
N GLY A 311 -26.97 -27.27 0.94
CA GLY A 311 -26.66 -28.36 0.03
C GLY A 311 -26.38 -27.92 -1.41
N LYS A 312 -26.19 -26.61 -1.69
CA LYS A 312 -25.68 -26.15 -2.99
C LYS A 312 -24.32 -26.78 -3.25
N ARG A 313 -24.12 -27.25 -4.48
CA ARG A 313 -22.90 -27.94 -4.97
C ARG A 313 -22.39 -27.34 -6.28
N GLU A 314 -22.87 -26.15 -6.61
CA GLU A 314 -22.49 -25.41 -7.80
C GLU A 314 -21.61 -24.24 -7.41
N LEU A 315 -20.51 -24.03 -8.12
CA LEU A 315 -19.69 -22.83 -8.05
C LEU A 315 -19.82 -22.10 -9.39
N ASN A 316 -20.35 -20.87 -9.36
CA ASN A 316 -20.66 -20.10 -10.56
C ASN A 316 -19.69 -18.92 -10.70
N VAL A 317 -19.06 -18.80 -11.86
CA VAL A 317 -18.00 -17.81 -12.14
C VAL A 317 -18.41 -16.94 -13.33
N SER A 318 -18.55 -15.63 -13.13
CA SER A 318 -18.63 -14.66 -14.23
C SER A 318 -17.23 -14.32 -14.69
N PHE A 319 -16.89 -14.61 -15.95
CA PHE A 319 -15.53 -14.47 -16.47
C PHE A 319 -15.47 -13.53 -17.68
N ALA A 320 -14.85 -12.36 -17.51
CA ALA A 320 -14.54 -11.42 -18.58
C ALA A 320 -13.12 -11.65 -19.13
N ALA A 321 -13.03 -12.10 -20.39
CA ALA A 321 -11.77 -12.26 -21.11
C ALA A 321 -11.41 -10.97 -21.88
N GLY A 322 -10.23 -10.43 -21.63
CA GLY A 322 -9.72 -9.23 -22.27
C GLY A 322 -9.59 -9.34 -23.79
N HIS A 323 -9.45 -8.19 -24.43
CA HIS A 323 -9.18 -8.10 -25.87
C HIS A 323 -7.69 -8.24 -26.18
N GLY A 324 -7.39 -8.54 -27.45
CA GLY A 324 -6.01 -8.75 -27.92
C GLY A 324 -5.54 -10.18 -27.66
N GLU A 325 -4.56 -10.61 -28.46
CA GLU A 325 -3.87 -11.90 -28.30
C GLU A 325 -4.76 -13.13 -28.06
N GLY A 326 -6.01 -13.14 -28.56
CA GLY A 326 -6.91 -14.28 -28.55
C GLY A 326 -7.24 -14.86 -27.16
N PHE A 327 -7.34 -14.03 -26.11
CA PHE A 327 -7.66 -14.49 -24.74
C PHE A 327 -8.93 -15.33 -24.68
N TYR A 328 -10.04 -14.90 -25.28
CA TYR A 328 -11.32 -15.64 -25.22
C TYR A 328 -11.22 -17.11 -25.68
N GLU A 329 -10.68 -17.32 -26.89
CA GLU A 329 -10.51 -18.66 -27.44
C GLU A 329 -9.40 -19.43 -26.71
N GLY A 330 -8.32 -18.75 -26.32
CA GLY A 330 -7.23 -19.35 -25.56
C GLY A 330 -7.65 -19.84 -24.17
N ILE A 331 -8.46 -19.08 -23.45
CA ILE A 331 -9.00 -19.43 -22.13
C ILE A 331 -9.98 -20.61 -22.27
N THR A 332 -10.85 -20.59 -23.28
CA THR A 332 -11.72 -21.73 -23.60
C THR A 332 -10.88 -23.00 -23.81
N GLU A 333 -9.83 -22.94 -24.63
CA GLU A 333 -8.95 -24.09 -24.88
C GLU A 333 -8.19 -24.53 -23.62
N TYR A 334 -7.73 -23.58 -22.81
CA TYR A 334 -7.02 -23.87 -21.57
C TYR A 334 -7.92 -24.58 -20.56
N LEU A 335 -9.13 -24.07 -20.33
CA LEU A 335 -10.12 -24.70 -19.45
C LEU A 335 -10.55 -26.08 -19.99
N GLY A 336 -10.68 -26.24 -21.30
CA GLY A 336 -10.92 -27.54 -21.92
C GLY A 336 -9.85 -28.58 -21.55
N LYS A 337 -8.57 -28.18 -21.48
CA LYS A 337 -7.47 -29.04 -21.01
C LYS A 337 -7.54 -29.33 -19.50
N GLN A 338 -8.24 -28.51 -18.73
CA GLN A 338 -8.54 -28.75 -17.31
C GLN A 338 -9.79 -29.62 -17.10
N GLY A 339 -10.46 -30.06 -18.17
CA GLY A 339 -11.64 -30.93 -18.09
C GLY A 339 -12.99 -30.21 -18.14
N TYR A 340 -13.01 -28.92 -18.51
CA TYR A 340 -14.25 -28.20 -18.75
C TYR A 340 -14.81 -28.50 -20.14
N GLU A 341 -16.13 -28.59 -20.25
CA GLU A 341 -16.85 -28.78 -21.51
C GLU A 341 -17.74 -27.56 -21.79
N VAL A 342 -17.83 -27.13 -23.05
CA VAL A 342 -18.77 -26.07 -23.45
C VAL A 342 -20.17 -26.67 -23.52
N VAL A 343 -21.06 -26.26 -22.60
CA VAL A 343 -22.43 -26.78 -22.50
C VAL A 343 -23.47 -25.84 -23.11
N GLU A 344 -23.17 -24.54 -23.18
CA GLU A 344 -24.00 -23.54 -23.86
C GLU A 344 -23.13 -22.58 -24.66
N GLU A 345 -23.61 -22.18 -25.85
CA GLU A 345 -23.00 -21.13 -26.67
C GLU A 345 -24.10 -20.16 -27.13
N GLY A 346 -23.97 -18.88 -26.76
CA GLY A 346 -24.94 -17.84 -27.06
C GLY A 346 -25.04 -17.48 -28.55
N SER A 347 -25.87 -16.49 -28.87
CA SER A 347 -25.88 -15.89 -30.21
C SER A 347 -24.73 -14.87 -30.35
N THR A 348 -24.31 -14.60 -31.59
CA THR A 348 -23.22 -13.67 -31.88
C THR A 348 -23.59 -12.28 -31.35
N SER A 349 -22.79 -11.73 -30.42
CA SER A 349 -22.92 -10.33 -30.01
C SER A 349 -22.31 -9.41 -31.08
N HIS A 350 -22.54 -8.10 -30.98
CA HIS A 350 -21.99 -7.08 -31.88
C HIS A 350 -20.44 -7.08 -31.97
N TRP A 351 -19.74 -7.86 -31.14
CA TRP A 351 -18.28 -7.85 -30.97
C TRP A 351 -17.62 -9.23 -31.12
N ASN A 352 -18.12 -10.05 -32.06
CA ASN A 352 -17.43 -11.19 -32.69
C ASN A 352 -17.14 -12.48 -31.88
N ALA A 353 -17.54 -12.61 -30.60
CA ALA A 353 -17.60 -13.92 -29.94
C ALA A 353 -18.93 -14.14 -29.22
N LYS A 354 -19.45 -15.36 -29.31
CA LYS A 354 -20.65 -15.80 -28.61
C LYS A 354 -20.29 -16.12 -27.16
N PRO A 355 -20.95 -15.56 -26.14
CA PRO A 355 -20.74 -15.98 -24.75
C PRO A 355 -20.86 -17.50 -24.59
N ARG A 356 -20.04 -18.12 -23.75
CA ARG A 356 -20.00 -19.57 -23.53
C ARG A 356 -20.21 -19.87 -22.05
N ARG A 357 -21.00 -20.90 -21.75
CA ARG A 357 -20.98 -21.57 -20.45
C ARG A 357 -20.11 -22.80 -20.55
N LEU A 358 -19.03 -22.82 -19.77
CA LEU A 358 -18.17 -23.99 -19.60
C LEU A 358 -18.48 -24.68 -18.27
N GLN A 359 -18.60 -26.00 -18.28
CA GLN A 359 -18.93 -26.78 -17.09
C GLN A 359 -17.86 -27.84 -16.81
N MET A 360 -17.50 -28.02 -15.55
CA MET A 360 -16.67 -29.13 -15.07
C MET A 360 -17.34 -29.79 -13.87
N LYS A 361 -17.35 -31.12 -13.84
CA LYS A 361 -17.76 -31.90 -12.67
C LYS A 361 -16.53 -32.44 -11.94
N LYS A 362 -16.46 -32.27 -10.64
CA LYS A 362 -15.32 -32.73 -9.81
C LYS A 362 -15.83 -33.47 -8.58
N GLN A 363 -15.23 -34.61 -8.27
CA GLN A 363 -15.49 -35.37 -7.05
C GLN A 363 -14.58 -34.86 -5.94
N ILE A 364 -15.17 -34.35 -4.85
CA ILE A 364 -14.46 -33.83 -3.67
C ILE A 364 -15.05 -34.53 -2.44
N ASN A 365 -14.22 -35.21 -1.66
CA ASN A 365 -14.64 -35.90 -0.43
C ASN A 365 -15.86 -36.85 -0.60
N GLY A 366 -16.00 -37.46 -1.79
CA GLY A 366 -17.11 -38.37 -2.11
C GLY A 366 -18.40 -37.70 -2.59
N GLU A 367 -18.41 -36.37 -2.74
CA GLU A 367 -19.52 -35.61 -3.32
C GLU A 367 -19.15 -35.03 -4.69
N GLU A 368 -20.13 -34.95 -5.60
CA GLU A 368 -19.97 -34.30 -6.90
C GLU A 368 -20.27 -32.80 -6.77
N TYR A 369 -19.32 -31.97 -7.20
CA TYR A 369 -19.48 -30.54 -7.38
C TYR A 369 -19.45 -30.18 -8.86
N THR A 370 -20.20 -29.14 -9.22
CA THR A 370 -20.23 -28.58 -10.57
C THR A 370 -19.63 -27.18 -10.54
N VAL A 371 -18.67 -26.90 -11.42
CA VAL A 371 -18.16 -25.55 -11.66
C VAL A 371 -18.70 -25.05 -12.98
N ASN A 372 -19.40 -23.92 -12.97
CA ASN A 372 -19.90 -23.24 -14.16
C ASN A 372 -19.11 -21.95 -14.38
N VAL A 373 -18.52 -21.78 -15.57
CA VAL A 373 -17.80 -20.58 -15.96
C VAL A 373 -18.54 -19.93 -17.13
N ASP A 374 -19.14 -18.78 -16.88
CA ASP A 374 -19.81 -17.97 -17.89
C ASP A 374 -18.80 -16.99 -18.49
N LEU A 375 -18.18 -17.44 -19.58
CA LEU A 375 -17.10 -16.76 -20.27
C LEU A 375 -17.66 -15.82 -21.36
N ARG A 376 -17.15 -14.58 -21.36
CA ARG A 376 -17.49 -13.56 -22.35
C ARG A 376 -16.28 -12.71 -22.71
N ASN A 377 -16.37 -11.99 -23.83
CA ASN A 377 -15.46 -10.88 -24.08
C ASN A 377 -15.71 -9.76 -23.07
N PHE A 378 -14.62 -9.13 -22.67
CA PHE A 378 -14.60 -7.90 -21.91
C PHE A 378 -15.17 -6.75 -22.74
N HIS A 379 -16.00 -5.89 -22.14
CA HIS A 379 -16.54 -4.70 -22.78
C HIS A 379 -16.48 -3.48 -21.86
N ASN A 380 -15.34 -3.31 -21.15
CA ASN A 380 -15.17 -2.30 -20.10
C ASN A 380 -16.12 -2.50 -18.91
N ASP A 381 -16.45 -3.75 -18.60
CA ASP A 381 -17.57 -4.11 -17.73
C ASP A 381 -17.27 -5.38 -16.91
N SER A 382 -16.03 -5.62 -16.48
CA SER A 382 -15.67 -6.88 -15.79
C SER A 382 -16.54 -7.18 -14.56
N PHE A 383 -17.04 -6.13 -13.89
CA PHE A 383 -17.87 -6.22 -12.68
C PHE A 383 -19.38 -6.22 -12.93
N LYS A 384 -19.86 -6.36 -14.18
CA LYS A 384 -21.30 -6.26 -14.49
C LYS A 384 -22.20 -7.20 -13.66
N ASP A 385 -21.66 -8.33 -13.21
CA ASP A 385 -22.39 -9.38 -12.47
C ASP A 385 -22.05 -9.38 -10.97
N ILE A 386 -21.41 -8.32 -10.45
CA ILE A 386 -20.99 -8.26 -9.04
C ILE A 386 -22.17 -8.26 -8.05
N ASP A 387 -23.33 -7.73 -8.46
CA ASP A 387 -24.59 -7.74 -7.68
C ASP A 387 -25.49 -8.95 -7.99
N ASN A 388 -25.03 -9.86 -8.84
CA ASN A 388 -25.85 -11.00 -9.27
C ASN A 388 -25.60 -12.21 -8.36
N ASP A 389 -26.60 -12.55 -7.53
CA ASP A 389 -26.59 -13.69 -6.60
C ASP A 389 -26.37 -15.06 -7.25
N ASP A 390 -26.57 -15.19 -8.57
CA ASP A 390 -26.28 -16.43 -9.28
C ASP A 390 -24.76 -16.73 -9.37
N TYR A 391 -23.90 -15.71 -9.21
CA TYR A 391 -22.45 -15.85 -9.28
C TYR A 391 -21.78 -15.78 -7.91
N ASP A 392 -20.81 -16.65 -7.70
CA ASP A 392 -20.00 -16.67 -6.49
C ASP A 392 -18.67 -15.91 -6.71
N MET A 393 -18.16 -15.91 -7.95
CA MET A 393 -16.90 -15.28 -8.34
C MET A 393 -17.06 -14.35 -9.55
N VAL A 394 -16.33 -13.23 -9.54
CA VAL A 394 -16.15 -12.32 -10.68
C VAL A 394 -14.68 -12.31 -11.08
N VAL A 395 -14.39 -12.68 -12.32
CA VAL A 395 -13.02 -12.89 -12.81
C VAL A 395 -12.77 -12.02 -14.05
N TYR A 396 -11.67 -11.29 -14.01
CA TYR A 396 -11.10 -10.64 -15.19
C TYR A 396 -9.72 -11.21 -15.50
N GLN A 397 -9.45 -11.44 -16.78
CA GLN A 397 -8.12 -11.73 -17.26
C GLN A 397 -7.88 -11.13 -18.64
N GLY A 398 -6.80 -10.38 -18.78
CA GLY A 398 -6.36 -9.82 -20.06
C GLY A 398 -5.27 -8.77 -19.87
N HIS A 399 -5.03 -7.96 -20.89
CA HIS A 399 -4.16 -6.79 -20.73
C HIS A 399 -4.81 -5.79 -19.77
N SER A 400 -4.09 -5.30 -18.74
CA SER A 400 -4.64 -4.29 -17.83
C SER A 400 -4.79 -2.90 -18.48
N ASN A 401 -4.07 -2.66 -19.57
CA ASN A 401 -3.94 -1.35 -20.20
C ASN A 401 -3.50 -0.27 -19.19
N LEU A 402 -2.47 -0.59 -18.38
CA LEU A 402 -2.00 0.20 -17.24
C LEU A 402 -3.13 0.59 -16.25
N GLY A 403 -4.04 -0.35 -15.97
CA GLY A 403 -5.14 -0.20 -15.01
C GLY A 403 -6.45 0.37 -15.58
N ASN A 404 -6.42 0.95 -16.77
CA ASN A 404 -7.59 1.59 -17.40
C ASN A 404 -8.78 0.65 -17.59
N ASN A 405 -8.53 -0.64 -17.89
CA ASN A 405 -9.61 -1.61 -18.03
C ASN A 405 -10.38 -1.82 -16.71
N THR A 406 -9.67 -1.85 -15.58
CA THR A 406 -10.29 -1.95 -14.26
C THR A 406 -11.05 -0.67 -13.91
N ARG A 407 -10.45 0.50 -14.15
CA ARG A 407 -11.09 1.82 -13.97
C ARG A 407 -12.45 1.87 -14.65
N LYS A 408 -12.49 1.65 -15.98
CA LYS A 408 -13.74 1.70 -16.74
C LYS A 408 -14.74 0.64 -16.28
N SER A 409 -14.26 -0.51 -15.81
CA SER A 409 -15.15 -1.55 -15.30
C SER A 409 -15.82 -1.16 -14.00
N VAL A 410 -15.13 -0.45 -13.11
CA VAL A 410 -15.72 0.12 -11.90
C VAL A 410 -16.72 1.21 -12.26
N GLU A 411 -16.36 2.13 -13.18
CA GLU A 411 -17.25 3.21 -13.64
C GLU A 411 -18.56 2.67 -14.29
N ASN A 412 -18.52 1.48 -14.90
CA ASN A 412 -19.67 0.83 -15.53
C ASN A 412 -20.33 -0.26 -14.66
N ALA A 413 -19.88 -0.44 -13.42
CA ALA A 413 -20.43 -1.44 -12.52
C ALA A 413 -21.83 -1.04 -12.00
N PRO A 414 -22.68 -2.02 -11.64
CA PRO A 414 -23.85 -1.71 -10.82
C PRO A 414 -23.43 -1.21 -9.43
N ASP A 415 -24.30 -0.43 -8.79
CA ASP A 415 -24.15 0.00 -7.41
C ASP A 415 -24.35 -1.20 -6.47
N ALA A 416 -23.27 -1.72 -5.90
CA ALA A 416 -23.26 -2.93 -5.08
C ALA A 416 -22.03 -2.98 -4.19
N THR A 417 -22.11 -3.67 -3.04
CA THR A 417 -20.98 -3.77 -2.10
C THR A 417 -20.01 -4.92 -2.40
N GLY A 418 -20.36 -5.80 -3.33
CA GLY A 418 -19.61 -7.04 -3.60
C GLY A 418 -19.75 -8.11 -2.53
N LYS A 419 -20.76 -7.98 -1.66
CA LYS A 419 -21.04 -8.92 -0.57
C LYS A 419 -21.01 -10.38 -1.03
N ASP A 420 -20.27 -11.19 -0.28
CA ASP A 420 -20.15 -12.63 -0.49
C ASP A 420 -19.57 -13.02 -1.86
N LYS A 421 -18.94 -12.08 -2.58
CA LYS A 421 -18.24 -12.35 -3.84
C LYS A 421 -16.74 -12.48 -3.63
N LEU A 422 -16.12 -13.30 -4.47
CA LEU A 422 -14.68 -13.27 -4.69
C LEU A 422 -14.38 -12.62 -6.04
N ILE A 423 -13.57 -11.56 -6.02
CA ILE A 423 -13.12 -10.82 -7.19
C ILE A 423 -11.70 -11.24 -7.51
N PHE A 424 -11.45 -11.73 -8.73
CA PHE A 424 -10.10 -11.99 -9.22
C PHE A 424 -9.77 -11.07 -10.40
N LEU A 425 -8.68 -10.31 -10.27
CA LEU A 425 -8.17 -9.44 -11.33
C LEU A 425 -6.77 -9.89 -11.76
N GLY A 426 -6.70 -10.64 -12.85
CA GLY A 426 -5.46 -11.00 -13.53
C GLY A 426 -4.97 -9.84 -14.38
N LEU A 427 -4.08 -9.04 -13.82
CA LEU A 427 -3.60 -7.77 -14.38
C LEU A 427 -2.08 -7.81 -14.56
N CYS A 428 -1.57 -6.93 -15.41
CA CYS A 428 -0.14 -6.71 -15.48
C CYS A 428 0.34 -6.15 -14.13
N ALA A 429 -0.07 -4.96 -13.71
CA ALA A 429 0.01 -4.55 -12.30
C ALA A 429 -1.42 -4.42 -11.80
N GLY A 430 -1.76 -5.11 -10.71
CA GLY A 430 -3.09 -5.07 -10.12
C GLY A 430 -3.17 -4.23 -8.85
N LYS A 431 -2.04 -4.09 -8.15
CA LYS A 431 -1.96 -3.31 -6.90
C LYS A 431 -2.38 -1.85 -7.03
N ASP A 432 -2.20 -1.24 -8.20
CA ASP A 432 -2.62 0.13 -8.52
C ASP A 432 -4.15 0.31 -8.65
N ASN A 433 -4.89 -0.80 -8.60
CA ASN A 433 -6.35 -0.80 -8.66
C ASN A 433 -7.01 -1.33 -7.39
N ILE A 434 -6.24 -1.70 -6.35
CA ILE A 434 -6.79 -2.26 -5.11
C ILE A 434 -7.78 -1.27 -4.49
N ASP A 435 -7.36 -0.03 -4.30
CA ASP A 435 -8.16 0.95 -3.58
C ASP A 435 -9.48 1.23 -4.27
N ARG A 436 -9.44 1.57 -5.57
CA ARG A 436 -10.64 1.79 -6.40
C ARG A 436 -11.62 0.61 -6.38
N VAL A 437 -11.11 -0.62 -6.41
CA VAL A 437 -11.97 -1.83 -6.41
C VAL A 437 -12.53 -2.08 -5.01
N ARG A 438 -11.77 -1.79 -3.95
CA ARG A 438 -12.22 -1.94 -2.56
C ARG A 438 -13.20 -0.84 -2.15
N GLU A 439 -13.04 0.38 -2.64
CA GLU A 439 -13.99 1.46 -2.45
C GLU A 439 -15.33 1.12 -3.13
N ALA A 440 -15.28 0.63 -4.38
CA ALA A 440 -16.48 0.22 -5.09
C ALA A 440 -17.13 -1.04 -4.50
N PHE A 441 -16.34 -2.01 -4.02
CA PHE A 441 -16.82 -3.31 -3.55
C PHE A 441 -16.23 -3.67 -2.17
N PRO A 442 -16.59 -2.95 -1.10
CA PRO A 442 -15.95 -3.07 0.21
C PRO A 442 -16.16 -4.43 0.88
N GLU A 443 -17.25 -5.13 0.58
CA GLU A 443 -17.53 -6.47 1.12
C GLU A 443 -17.02 -7.60 0.22
N GLY A 444 -16.47 -7.28 -0.95
CA GLY A 444 -15.89 -8.26 -1.88
C GLY A 444 -14.47 -8.69 -1.48
N GLN A 445 -14.20 -9.99 -1.53
CA GLN A 445 -12.84 -10.52 -1.34
C GLN A 445 -12.03 -10.37 -2.62
N LEU A 446 -11.01 -9.51 -2.61
CA LEU A 446 -10.18 -9.22 -3.78
C LEU A 446 -8.89 -10.07 -3.80
N VAL A 447 -8.64 -10.70 -4.95
CA VAL A 447 -7.34 -11.23 -5.34
C VAL A 447 -6.87 -10.51 -6.59
N THR A 448 -5.66 -9.96 -6.56
CA THR A 448 -5.06 -9.34 -7.75
C THR A 448 -3.56 -9.55 -7.81
N THR A 449 -2.92 -9.08 -8.87
CA THR A 449 -1.49 -9.24 -9.07
C THR A 449 -0.70 -8.13 -8.38
N PHE A 450 0.39 -8.50 -7.72
CA PHE A 450 1.34 -7.55 -7.14
C PHE A 450 2.24 -6.95 -8.23
N ASN A 451 2.81 -7.81 -9.08
CA ASN A 451 3.60 -7.44 -10.27
C ASN A 451 3.03 -8.13 -11.53
N SER A 452 3.73 -7.97 -12.65
CA SER A 452 3.45 -8.61 -13.95
C SER A 452 3.06 -10.07 -13.84
N SER A 453 1.83 -10.39 -14.21
CA SER A 453 1.51 -11.76 -14.61
C SER A 453 2.01 -12.03 -16.02
N TYR A 454 2.59 -13.21 -16.23
CA TYR A 454 3.10 -13.64 -17.52
C TYR A 454 2.22 -14.69 -18.19
N PHE A 455 2.17 -14.65 -19.52
CA PHE A 455 1.44 -15.63 -20.31
C PHE A 455 2.15 -15.94 -21.63
N ASN A 456 1.80 -17.10 -22.18
CA ASN A 456 2.31 -17.58 -23.45
C ASN A 456 1.24 -17.48 -24.52
N THR A 457 1.69 -17.15 -25.73
CA THR A 457 0.84 -17.09 -26.91
C THR A 457 1.41 -17.92 -28.06
N LYS A 458 0.54 -18.45 -28.91
CA LYS A 458 0.86 -19.15 -30.15
C LYS A 458 0.40 -18.34 -31.37
N PRO A 459 1.01 -18.51 -32.56
CA PRO A 459 0.45 -17.96 -33.79
C PRO A 459 -0.98 -18.46 -34.02
N SER A 460 -1.86 -17.57 -34.49
CA SER A 460 -3.23 -17.86 -34.91
C SER A 460 -3.57 -17.11 -36.20
N THR A 461 -4.74 -17.41 -36.79
CA THR A 461 -5.23 -16.72 -37.99
C THR A 461 -5.52 -15.23 -37.75
N GLU A 462 -5.72 -14.83 -36.50
CA GLU A 462 -6.03 -13.46 -36.08
C GLU A 462 -4.83 -12.78 -35.38
N GLY A 463 -3.63 -13.35 -35.52
CA GLY A 463 -2.40 -12.82 -34.93
C GLY A 463 -1.80 -13.79 -33.90
N ARG A 464 -1.90 -13.44 -32.62
CA ARG A 464 -1.45 -14.29 -31.51
C ARG A 464 -2.67 -14.77 -30.71
N GLN A 465 -2.59 -15.95 -30.14
CA GLN A 465 -3.63 -16.52 -29.28
C GLN A 465 -3.01 -17.00 -27.97
N PHE A 466 -3.60 -16.62 -26.84
CA PHE A 466 -3.29 -17.11 -25.51
C PHE A 466 -3.31 -18.64 -25.47
N THR A 467 -2.39 -19.22 -24.71
CA THR A 467 -2.30 -20.68 -24.54
C THR A 467 -2.31 -21.11 -23.08
N GLN A 468 -1.62 -20.36 -22.23
CA GLN A 468 -1.53 -20.55 -20.78
C GLN A 468 -0.93 -19.30 -20.16
N GLY A 469 -1.21 -19.04 -18.89
CA GLY A 469 -0.64 -17.91 -18.14
C GLY A 469 -0.71 -18.15 -16.64
N GLU A 470 0.02 -17.35 -15.89
CA GLU A 470 0.05 -17.38 -14.42
C GLU A 470 -1.36 -17.16 -13.86
N ASP A 471 -2.10 -16.19 -14.39
CA ASP A 471 -3.45 -15.85 -13.91
C ASP A 471 -4.45 -16.99 -14.06
N MET A 472 -4.49 -17.65 -15.22
CA MET A 472 -5.38 -18.82 -15.37
C MET A 472 -5.03 -19.95 -14.41
N LYS A 473 -3.74 -20.16 -14.14
CA LYS A 473 -3.31 -21.17 -13.17
C LYS A 473 -3.72 -20.77 -11.76
N ALA A 474 -3.62 -19.48 -11.41
CA ALA A 474 -4.04 -18.94 -10.13
C ALA A 474 -5.56 -19.08 -9.95
N VAL A 475 -6.37 -18.68 -10.95
CA VAL A 475 -7.83 -18.89 -10.95
C VAL A 475 -8.19 -20.36 -10.73
N VAL A 476 -7.50 -21.28 -11.42
CA VAL A 476 -7.72 -22.72 -11.21
C VAL A 476 -7.36 -23.16 -9.79
N GLN A 477 -6.29 -22.62 -9.17
CA GLN A 477 -5.98 -22.94 -7.77
C GLN A 477 -7.02 -22.36 -6.81
N ILE A 478 -7.54 -21.15 -7.07
CA ILE A 478 -8.61 -20.54 -6.28
C ILE A 478 -9.89 -21.38 -6.37
N ILE A 479 -10.29 -21.79 -7.58
CA ILE A 479 -11.46 -22.67 -7.78
C ILE A 479 -11.26 -23.99 -7.03
N ASN A 480 -10.10 -24.64 -7.19
CA ASN A 480 -9.82 -25.91 -6.51
C ASN A 480 -9.85 -25.77 -4.99
N GLY A 481 -9.17 -24.75 -4.45
CA GLY A 481 -9.18 -24.49 -3.01
C GLY A 481 -10.57 -24.14 -2.48
N SER A 482 -11.36 -23.38 -3.25
CA SER A 482 -12.75 -23.07 -2.87
C SER A 482 -13.63 -24.32 -2.79
N LEU A 483 -13.49 -25.26 -3.74
CA LEU A 483 -14.19 -26.54 -3.69
C LEU A 483 -13.73 -27.41 -2.50
N GLU A 484 -12.44 -27.36 -2.18
CA GLU A 484 -11.80 -28.14 -1.11
C GLU A 484 -11.94 -27.49 0.28
N ARG A 485 -12.54 -26.29 0.36
CA ARG A 485 -12.66 -25.48 1.59
C ARG A 485 -11.31 -25.11 2.19
N ALA A 486 -10.32 -24.92 1.32
CA ALA A 486 -8.99 -24.51 1.69
C ALA A 486 -9.00 -23.07 2.21
N SER A 487 -8.12 -22.81 3.16
CA SER A 487 -7.79 -21.46 3.62
C SER A 487 -7.11 -20.64 2.52
N TRP A 488 -7.12 -19.32 2.66
CA TRP A 488 -6.36 -18.42 1.81
C TRP A 488 -4.85 -18.66 1.89
N GLN A 489 -4.35 -19.15 3.03
CA GLN A 489 -2.95 -19.55 3.18
C GLN A 489 -2.63 -20.72 2.24
N GLU A 490 -3.42 -21.80 2.30
CA GLU A 490 -3.27 -22.96 1.41
C GLU A 490 -3.49 -22.61 -0.06
N ILE A 491 -4.47 -21.75 -0.37
CA ILE A 491 -4.70 -21.26 -1.74
C ILE A 491 -3.48 -20.47 -2.22
N GLY A 492 -2.96 -19.56 -1.39
CA GLY A 492 -1.78 -18.74 -1.68
C GLY A 492 -0.53 -19.59 -1.91
N ASP A 493 -0.29 -20.61 -1.08
CA ASP A 493 0.79 -21.58 -1.25
C ASP A 493 0.65 -22.33 -2.59
N ASN A 494 -0.55 -22.82 -2.90
CA ASN A 494 -0.80 -23.50 -4.17
C ASN A 494 -0.59 -22.57 -5.37
N ILE A 495 -0.98 -21.30 -5.28
CA ILE A 495 -0.72 -20.30 -6.33
C ILE A 495 0.78 -20.10 -6.51
N ARG A 496 1.54 -19.90 -5.43
CA ARG A 496 3.01 -19.76 -5.48
C ARG A 496 3.67 -20.96 -6.15
N ASP A 497 3.29 -22.16 -5.73
CA ASP A 497 3.92 -23.40 -6.21
C ASP A 497 3.57 -23.75 -7.66
N ARG A 498 2.32 -23.45 -8.08
CA ARG A 498 1.76 -24.00 -9.33
C ARG A 498 1.48 -22.95 -10.40
N ALA A 499 1.20 -21.71 -10.00
CA ALA A 499 0.86 -20.63 -10.92
C ALA A 499 2.09 -19.80 -11.31
N VAL A 500 2.87 -19.35 -10.32
CA VAL A 500 3.98 -18.39 -10.51
C VAL A 500 5.10 -18.98 -11.39
N GLY A 501 5.33 -18.32 -12.52
CA GLY A 501 6.26 -18.73 -13.56
C GLY A 501 7.73 -18.45 -13.22
N TYR A 502 8.62 -18.76 -14.16
CA TYR A 502 10.07 -18.60 -14.00
C TYR A 502 10.57 -17.16 -14.15
N ASN A 503 9.72 -16.24 -14.58
CA ASN A 503 10.09 -14.84 -14.85
C ASN A 503 10.15 -13.98 -13.58
N HIS A 504 9.73 -14.51 -12.43
CA HIS A 504 9.83 -13.84 -11.14
C HIS A 504 11.18 -14.19 -10.51
N GLU A 505 11.97 -13.18 -10.15
CA GLU A 505 13.32 -13.36 -9.56
C GLU A 505 13.27 -14.12 -8.24
N ASP A 506 12.19 -13.95 -7.48
CA ASP A 506 11.93 -14.66 -6.24
C ASP A 506 10.50 -15.21 -6.21
N LYS A 507 10.37 -16.52 -6.47
CA LYS A 507 9.07 -17.21 -6.45
C LYS A 507 8.46 -17.33 -5.06
N THR A 508 9.28 -17.21 -4.00
CA THR A 508 8.80 -17.35 -2.62
C THR A 508 7.90 -16.17 -2.24
N LEU A 509 8.18 -14.98 -2.77
CA LEU A 509 7.34 -13.79 -2.53
C LEU A 509 5.95 -13.90 -3.20
N GLY A 510 5.81 -14.75 -4.22
CA GLY A 510 4.59 -14.84 -5.03
C GLY A 510 4.37 -13.62 -5.93
N ASN A 511 3.24 -13.61 -6.64
CA ASN A 511 2.83 -12.50 -7.50
C ASN A 511 1.40 -12.02 -7.23
N TYR A 512 0.74 -12.52 -6.19
CA TYR A 512 -0.67 -12.25 -5.94
C TYR A 512 -0.85 -11.64 -4.56
N VAL A 513 -1.67 -10.59 -4.51
CA VAL A 513 -2.22 -10.02 -3.28
C VAL A 513 -3.54 -10.73 -3.04
N THR A 514 -3.67 -11.34 -1.88
CA THR A 514 -4.86 -12.07 -1.41
C THR A 514 -5.53 -11.32 -0.25
N PRO A 515 -6.77 -11.68 0.14
CA PRO A 515 -7.42 -11.07 1.29
C PRO A 515 -6.65 -11.19 2.61
N LEU A 516 -5.70 -12.12 2.73
CA LEU A 516 -4.86 -12.25 3.92
C LEU A 516 -3.72 -11.23 4.02
N ASP A 517 -3.32 -10.61 2.90
CA ASP A 517 -2.12 -9.77 2.81
C ASP A 517 -2.40 -8.33 3.24
N LEU A 518 -2.87 -8.13 4.48
CA LEU A 518 -3.34 -6.83 5.00
C LEU A 518 -2.31 -5.72 4.87
N GLN A 519 -1.10 -5.91 5.40
CA GLN A 519 -0.05 -4.90 5.31
C GLN A 519 0.29 -4.58 3.84
N LEU A 520 0.35 -5.60 2.98
CA LEU A 520 0.64 -5.39 1.58
C LEU A 520 -0.47 -4.59 0.89
N GLY A 521 -1.73 -4.89 1.19
CA GLY A 521 -2.88 -4.14 0.69
C GLY A 521 -2.88 -2.69 1.19
N ALA A 522 -2.64 -2.48 2.49
CA ALA A 522 -2.63 -1.15 3.13
C ALA A 522 -1.59 -0.20 2.54
N ARG A 523 -0.48 -0.70 1.98
CA ARG A 523 0.50 0.14 1.24
C ARG A 523 -0.07 0.83 0.01
N PHE A 524 -1.17 0.32 -0.54
CA PHE A 524 -1.77 0.79 -1.80
C PHE A 524 -3.22 1.23 -1.61
N ARG A 525 -3.60 1.61 -0.39
CA ARG A 525 -4.94 2.09 -0.07
C ARG A 525 -4.88 3.41 0.68
N ASP A 526 -5.82 4.29 0.41
CA ASP A 526 -6.03 5.59 1.05
C ASP A 526 -7.53 5.67 1.36
N ILE A 527 -7.94 5.00 2.44
CA ILE A 527 -9.35 4.63 2.68
C ILE A 527 -10.19 5.88 3.05
N ASP A 528 -9.57 6.89 3.63
CA ASP A 528 -10.16 8.16 4.04
C ASP A 528 -9.93 9.29 3.02
N ASN A 529 -9.11 9.06 1.99
CA ASN A 529 -8.77 10.01 0.92
C ASN A 529 -8.00 11.23 1.41
N ASP A 530 -7.14 11.11 2.41
CA ASP A 530 -6.26 12.19 2.86
C ASP A 530 -4.95 12.27 2.03
N GLY A 531 -4.70 11.24 1.20
CA GLY A 531 -3.56 11.11 0.31
C GLY A 531 -2.39 10.33 0.89
N SER A 532 -2.48 9.92 2.15
CA SER A 532 -1.52 9.05 2.82
C SER A 532 -1.96 7.60 2.65
N ALA A 533 -1.01 6.72 2.33
CA ALA A 533 -1.34 5.30 2.32
C ALA A 533 -1.65 4.80 3.74
N MET A 534 -2.62 3.90 3.89
CA MET A 534 -3.08 3.32 5.18
C MET A 534 -1.94 2.71 6.02
N THR A 535 -0.85 2.25 5.41
CA THR A 535 0.31 1.76 6.17
C THR A 535 1.04 2.87 6.93
N MET A 536 0.98 4.10 6.42
CA MET A 536 1.56 5.30 6.99
C MET A 536 0.54 6.05 7.85
N ASP A 537 -0.75 5.93 7.51
CA ASP A 537 -1.87 6.55 8.21
C ASP A 537 -2.37 5.72 9.41
N ARG A 538 -2.39 6.35 10.59
CA ARG A 538 -3.00 5.86 11.84
C ARG A 538 -4.31 6.58 12.13
N HIS A 539 -4.61 7.68 11.45
CA HIS A 539 -5.72 8.58 11.71
C HIS A 539 -6.64 8.77 10.51
N PHE A 540 -7.78 8.07 10.52
CA PHE A 540 -8.81 8.20 9.50
C PHE A 540 -9.47 9.60 9.50
N ASN A 541 -9.23 10.39 8.46
CA ASN A 541 -9.74 11.74 8.27
C ASN A 541 -11.09 11.75 7.53
N VAL A 542 -12.15 12.15 8.23
CA VAL A 542 -13.52 12.18 7.68
C VAL A 542 -13.81 13.51 6.95
N ASP A 543 -13.00 14.55 7.18
CA ASP A 543 -13.22 15.91 6.67
C ASP A 543 -12.19 16.28 5.59
N VAL A 544 -12.28 15.60 4.44
CA VAL A 544 -11.48 15.90 3.25
C VAL A 544 -12.19 16.87 2.30
N LEU A 545 -11.44 17.84 1.83
CA LEU A 545 -11.86 18.95 0.98
C LEU A 545 -11.53 18.62 -0.47
N ASN A 546 -12.59 18.43 -1.25
CA ASN A 546 -12.49 18.20 -2.68
C ASN A 546 -12.14 19.50 -3.42
N VAL A 547 -10.98 19.53 -4.07
CA VAL A 547 -10.60 20.62 -4.96
C VAL A 547 -11.05 20.30 -6.38
N LYS A 548 -11.85 21.19 -6.99
CA LYS A 548 -12.31 20.97 -8.37
C LYS A 548 -11.14 21.11 -9.36
N PRO A 549 -10.88 20.10 -10.19
CA PRO A 549 -9.78 20.17 -11.15
C PRO A 549 -10.02 21.25 -12.21
N GLY A 550 -8.95 21.98 -12.57
CA GLY A 550 -8.96 23.03 -13.59
C GLY A 550 -8.06 22.69 -14.78
N VAL A 551 -8.60 22.69 -15.99
CA VAL A 551 -7.90 22.18 -17.20
C VAL A 551 -6.87 23.17 -17.75
N SER A 552 -7.20 24.46 -17.84
CA SER A 552 -6.39 25.47 -18.54
C SER A 552 -5.30 26.11 -17.68
N SER A 553 -5.15 25.69 -16.42
CA SER A 553 -4.16 26.21 -15.47
C SER A 553 -3.70 25.14 -14.48
N SER A 554 -3.73 23.86 -14.88
CA SER A 554 -3.44 22.72 -14.00
C SER A 554 -2.02 22.75 -13.45
N LEU A 555 -1.06 23.32 -14.20
CA LEU A 555 0.36 23.47 -13.82
C LEU A 555 0.70 24.88 -13.33
N GLN A 556 -0.30 25.70 -13.02
CA GLN A 556 -0.10 27.01 -12.42
C GLN A 556 -0.51 26.96 -10.94
N PRO A 557 0.32 27.47 -10.02
CA PRO A 557 -0.02 27.46 -8.61
C PRO A 557 -1.23 28.34 -8.36
N ARG A 558 -2.05 27.96 -7.38
CA ARG A 558 -3.15 28.76 -6.87
C ARG A 558 -3.03 28.83 -5.36
N ASP A 559 -3.22 30.02 -4.83
CA ASP A 559 -3.35 30.22 -3.39
C ASP A 559 -4.52 29.36 -2.88
N ASN A 560 -4.18 28.33 -2.13
CA ASN A 560 -5.14 27.46 -1.49
C ASN A 560 -5.19 27.85 -0.01
N SER A 561 -6.26 28.55 0.39
CA SER A 561 -6.46 28.93 1.80
C SER A 561 -6.88 27.73 2.67
N ALA A 562 -7.05 26.55 2.08
CA ALA A 562 -7.36 25.33 2.80
C ALA A 562 -6.09 24.73 3.41
N ASP A 563 -6.24 24.12 4.58
CA ASP A 563 -5.18 23.32 5.20
C ASP A 563 -4.87 22.11 4.31
N GLY A 564 -3.63 21.96 3.85
CA GLY A 564 -3.18 20.88 2.99
C GLY A 564 -3.51 19.48 3.53
N GLN A 565 -3.58 19.35 4.86
CA GLN A 565 -3.90 18.11 5.57
C GLN A 565 -5.37 17.69 5.46
N LYS A 566 -6.22 18.63 5.02
CA LYS A 566 -7.63 18.39 4.77
C LYS A 566 -7.93 18.27 3.29
N LEU A 567 -6.94 18.21 2.40
CA LEU A 567 -7.23 18.11 0.97
C LEU A 567 -7.49 16.65 0.60
N ASN A 568 -8.45 16.43 -0.30
CA ASN A 568 -8.65 15.11 -0.85
C ASN A 568 -7.40 14.65 -1.63
N GLY A 569 -6.83 13.53 -1.21
CA GLY A 569 -5.60 12.96 -1.69
C GLY A 569 -5.72 11.82 -2.69
N GLU A 570 -6.93 11.53 -3.20
CA GLU A 570 -7.17 10.53 -4.26
C GLU A 570 -6.24 10.77 -5.47
N LEU A 571 -5.98 12.04 -5.79
CA LEU A 571 -5.07 12.45 -6.88
C LEU A 571 -3.60 12.06 -6.61
N PRO A 572 -2.95 12.52 -5.51
CA PRO A 572 -1.65 11.99 -5.08
C PRO A 572 -1.61 10.46 -5.05
N HIS A 573 -2.60 9.82 -4.44
CA HIS A 573 -2.67 8.37 -4.33
C HIS A 573 -2.65 7.68 -5.70
N THR A 574 -3.52 8.12 -6.60
CA THR A 574 -3.62 7.59 -7.97
C THR A 574 -2.32 7.80 -8.75
N ALA A 575 -1.66 8.95 -8.61
CA ALA A 575 -0.42 9.23 -9.31
C ALA A 575 0.77 8.40 -8.79
N ALA A 576 0.88 8.17 -7.48
CA ALA A 576 1.88 7.26 -6.90
C ALA A 576 1.64 5.80 -7.33
N SER A 577 0.39 5.36 -7.31
CA SER A 577 -0.02 4.03 -7.80
C SER A 577 0.30 3.82 -9.28
N PHE A 578 0.09 4.84 -10.11
CA PHE A 578 0.49 4.79 -11.51
C PHE A 578 2.02 4.74 -11.68
N ALA A 579 2.76 5.51 -10.88
CA ALA A 579 4.22 5.49 -10.89
C ALA A 579 4.76 4.09 -10.56
N ASN A 580 4.15 3.39 -9.61
CA ASN A 580 4.49 1.99 -9.31
C ASN A 580 4.32 1.08 -10.52
N THR A 581 3.23 1.25 -11.27
CA THR A 581 2.98 0.47 -12.48
C THR A 581 4.10 0.74 -13.50
N ILE A 582 4.43 2.00 -13.79
CA ILE A 582 5.53 2.32 -14.72
C ILE A 582 6.87 1.77 -14.22
N ASP A 583 7.17 1.93 -12.93
CA ASP A 583 8.38 1.41 -12.29
C ASP A 583 8.55 -0.11 -12.49
N LEU A 584 7.45 -0.85 -12.46
CA LEU A 584 7.45 -2.30 -12.68
C LEU A 584 7.75 -2.73 -14.12
N TYR A 585 7.35 -1.90 -15.09
CA TYR A 585 7.37 -2.22 -16.53
C TYR A 585 8.45 -1.51 -17.32
N ASN A 586 9.09 -0.51 -16.75
CA ASN A 586 10.07 0.27 -17.48
C ASN A 586 11.42 -0.47 -17.49
N PRO A 587 11.92 -0.90 -18.66
CA PRO A 587 13.21 -1.58 -18.75
C PRO A 587 14.40 -0.70 -18.31
N THR A 588 14.19 0.62 -18.25
CA THR A 588 15.16 1.58 -17.70
C THR A 588 15.24 1.49 -16.18
N TYR A 589 14.16 1.07 -15.50
CA TYR A 589 14.04 1.08 -14.04
C TYR A 589 14.19 -0.31 -13.39
N ASP A 590 14.33 -1.36 -14.21
CA ASP A 590 14.30 -2.77 -13.79
C ASP A 590 15.30 -3.20 -12.70
N LYS A 591 16.32 -2.40 -12.40
CA LYS A 591 17.43 -2.77 -11.50
C LYS A 591 17.39 -2.11 -10.13
N PHE A 592 16.35 -1.36 -9.80
CA PHE A 592 16.30 -0.64 -8.53
C PHE A 592 15.73 -1.48 -7.39
N SER A 593 16.24 -1.27 -6.18
CA SER A 593 15.89 -2.09 -5.01
C SER A 593 14.52 -1.77 -4.42
N HIS A 594 13.98 -0.57 -4.68
CA HIS A 594 12.66 -0.13 -4.23
C HIS A 594 11.54 -0.55 -5.18
N LYS A 595 11.80 -1.39 -6.20
CA LYS A 595 10.89 -1.67 -7.31
C LYS A 595 9.44 -1.87 -6.85
N GLY A 596 8.54 -0.99 -7.31
CA GLY A 596 7.13 -1.01 -6.98
C GLY A 596 6.79 -0.60 -5.53
N ARG A 597 7.61 0.25 -4.89
CA ARG A 597 7.42 0.77 -3.52
C ARG A 597 7.39 2.30 -3.49
N ILE A 598 6.54 2.88 -4.32
CA ILE A 598 6.19 4.30 -4.29
C ILE A 598 4.89 4.43 -3.50
N MET A 599 4.82 5.28 -2.49
CA MET A 599 3.61 5.50 -1.68
C MET A 599 3.25 6.97 -1.70
N ALA A 600 1.97 7.28 -1.67
CA ALA A 600 1.50 8.65 -1.53
C ALA A 600 1.48 9.04 -0.05
N ASP A 601 1.89 10.28 0.24
CA ASP A 601 1.92 10.93 1.56
C ASP A 601 1.32 12.34 1.42
N GLY A 602 0.19 12.38 0.72
CA GLY A 602 -0.70 13.51 0.54
C GLY A 602 -0.03 14.76 0.00
N TYR A 603 -0.39 15.88 0.63
CA TYR A 603 0.09 17.21 0.26
C TYR A 603 1.10 17.74 1.26
N PHE A 604 2.07 18.50 0.74
CA PHE A 604 2.98 19.27 1.56
C PHE A 604 2.74 20.76 1.37
N LYS A 605 2.96 21.51 2.46
CA LYS A 605 2.95 22.97 2.46
C LYS A 605 4.17 23.51 1.72
N GLY A 606 3.95 24.07 0.54
CA GLY A 606 4.98 24.65 -0.31
C GLY A 606 4.70 26.10 -0.68
N GLN A 607 5.47 26.63 -1.62
CA GLN A 607 5.23 27.89 -2.31
C GLN A 607 5.20 27.65 -3.83
N ALA A 608 4.66 28.60 -4.58
CA ALA A 608 4.63 28.61 -6.05
C ALA A 608 5.98 28.32 -6.77
N GLY A 609 7.12 28.50 -6.10
CA GLY A 609 8.46 28.20 -6.65
C GLY A 609 9.00 26.81 -6.30
N ASP A 610 8.32 26.09 -5.41
CA ASP A 610 8.71 24.74 -5.00
C ASP A 610 8.27 23.69 -6.04
N PRO A 611 8.88 22.49 -6.05
CA PRO A 611 8.46 21.41 -6.93
C PRO A 611 6.97 21.08 -6.77
N ILE A 612 6.27 20.82 -7.87
CA ILE A 612 4.85 20.40 -7.82
C ILE A 612 4.73 19.04 -7.15
N VAL A 613 5.64 18.12 -7.47
CA VAL A 613 5.76 16.80 -6.86
C VAL A 613 7.17 16.66 -6.32
N LYS A 614 7.29 16.13 -5.10
CA LYS A 614 8.58 15.71 -4.54
C LYS A 614 8.53 14.26 -4.10
N PHE A 615 9.72 13.66 -4.06
CA PHE A 615 9.92 12.30 -3.57
C PHE A 615 10.95 12.31 -2.45
N GLU A 616 10.60 11.68 -1.35
CA GLU A 616 11.49 11.43 -0.22
C GLU A 616 11.84 9.94 -0.16
N THR A 617 13.08 9.64 0.18
CA THR A 617 13.49 8.24 0.41
C THR A 617 13.19 7.87 1.85
N ARG A 618 12.35 6.85 2.05
CA ARG A 618 12.09 6.23 3.37
C ARG A 618 12.43 4.76 3.35
N VAL A 619 12.43 4.15 4.53
CA VAL A 619 12.52 2.70 4.71
C VAL A 619 11.18 2.25 5.25
N GLU A 620 10.44 1.49 4.45
CA GLU A 620 9.18 0.87 4.86
C GLU A 620 9.30 -0.65 4.81
N ASP A 621 8.91 -1.32 5.89
CA ASP A 621 8.92 -2.78 6.01
C ASP A 621 10.24 -3.41 5.55
N GLY A 622 11.36 -2.92 6.06
CA GLY A 622 12.63 -3.50 5.67
C GLY A 622 13.21 -2.96 4.39
N LYS A 623 12.55 -2.12 3.59
CA LYS A 623 13.12 -1.77 2.28
C LYS A 623 12.90 -0.33 1.91
N LYS A 624 13.86 0.16 1.13
CA LYS A 624 13.79 1.44 0.45
C LYS A 624 12.44 1.59 -0.25
N ALA A 625 11.77 2.69 0.05
CA ALA A 625 10.55 3.13 -0.57
C ALA A 625 10.68 4.63 -0.91
N TYR A 626 9.86 5.07 -1.85
CA TYR A 626 9.75 6.47 -2.19
C TYR A 626 8.40 7.01 -1.80
N VAL A 627 8.44 8.06 -1.01
CA VAL A 627 7.24 8.73 -0.53
C VAL A 627 7.01 9.95 -1.39
N MET A 628 5.88 9.97 -2.08
CA MET A 628 5.47 11.01 -3.00
C MET A 628 4.55 11.99 -2.31
N GLN A 629 4.87 13.28 -2.41
CA GLN A 629 4.01 14.36 -1.90
C GLN A 629 3.74 15.39 -3.00
N VAL A 630 2.57 15.99 -2.98
CA VAL A 630 2.14 17.03 -3.93
C VAL A 630 2.09 18.38 -3.22
N ASN A 631 2.53 19.44 -3.89
CA ASN A 631 2.44 20.79 -3.34
C ASN A 631 0.96 21.22 -3.25
N GLU A 632 0.51 21.68 -2.08
CA GLU A 632 -0.89 22.07 -1.83
C GLU A 632 -1.40 23.20 -2.75
N ASP A 633 -0.50 24.07 -3.23
CA ASP A 633 -0.80 25.13 -4.22
C ASP A 633 -1.25 24.56 -5.58
N TYR A 634 -1.08 23.26 -5.79
CA TYR A 634 -1.41 22.54 -7.02
C TYR A 634 -2.51 21.51 -6.82
N ALA A 635 -3.24 21.52 -5.71
CA ALA A 635 -4.32 20.56 -5.45
C ALA A 635 -5.46 20.60 -6.50
N HIS A 636 -5.55 21.67 -7.31
CA HIS A 636 -6.47 21.77 -8.44
C HIS A 636 -5.96 21.16 -9.75
N ILE A 637 -4.77 20.55 -9.75
CA ILE A 637 -4.21 19.83 -10.89
C ILE A 637 -5.19 18.71 -11.29
N ASN A 638 -5.32 18.44 -12.59
CA ASN A 638 -6.13 17.30 -13.02
C ASN A 638 -5.30 16.01 -12.99
N GLU A 639 -5.97 14.87 -12.86
CA GLU A 639 -5.36 13.54 -12.76
C GLU A 639 -4.37 13.27 -13.91
N GLU A 640 -4.76 13.56 -15.16
CA GLU A 640 -3.93 13.37 -16.36
C GLU A 640 -2.60 14.12 -16.26
N SER A 641 -2.64 15.40 -15.84
CA SER A 641 -1.46 16.25 -15.68
C SER A 641 -0.60 15.81 -14.52
N LEU A 642 -1.20 15.46 -13.38
CA LEU A 642 -0.45 15.01 -12.21
C LEU A 642 0.25 13.68 -12.47
N ARG A 643 -0.42 12.70 -13.09
CA ARG A 643 0.22 11.42 -13.47
C ARG A 643 1.39 11.66 -14.43
N ALA A 644 1.19 12.45 -15.47
CA ALA A 644 2.24 12.78 -16.44
C ALA A 644 3.43 13.51 -15.80
N LEU A 645 3.16 14.52 -14.97
CA LEU A 645 4.19 15.27 -14.24
C LEU A 645 4.96 14.39 -13.27
N THR A 646 4.24 13.55 -12.52
CA THR A 646 4.83 12.57 -11.59
C THR A 646 5.84 11.68 -12.30
N MET A 647 5.59 11.27 -13.55
CA MET A 647 6.53 10.42 -14.30
C MET A 647 7.85 11.13 -14.62
N VAL A 648 7.81 12.44 -14.89
CA VAL A 648 9.02 13.24 -15.14
C VAL A 648 9.79 13.42 -13.84
N GLU A 649 9.12 13.84 -12.77
CA GLU A 649 9.75 14.09 -11.47
C GLU A 649 10.27 12.80 -10.84
N TYR A 650 9.57 11.68 -11.01
CA TYR A 650 10.04 10.38 -10.56
C TYR A 650 11.32 9.96 -11.28
N ASN A 651 11.38 10.11 -12.60
CA ASN A 651 12.59 9.83 -13.37
C ASN A 651 13.80 10.69 -12.92
N ARG A 652 13.56 11.98 -12.63
CA ARG A 652 14.59 12.88 -12.10
C ARG A 652 15.03 12.48 -10.70
N HIS A 653 14.09 12.12 -9.82
CA HIS A 653 14.39 11.61 -8.49
C HIS A 653 15.29 10.38 -8.58
N LEU A 654 14.91 9.39 -9.39
CA LEU A 654 15.71 8.19 -9.64
C LEU A 654 17.13 8.53 -10.13
N ALA A 655 17.26 9.45 -11.09
CA ALA A 655 18.57 9.84 -11.58
C ALA A 655 19.48 10.48 -10.53
N ASN A 656 18.89 11.13 -9.51
CA ASN A 656 19.60 11.79 -8.44
C ASN A 656 19.90 10.87 -7.25
N THR A 657 19.03 9.89 -6.97
CA THR A 657 19.13 9.03 -5.77
C THR A 657 19.59 7.61 -6.07
N GLU A 658 19.40 7.11 -7.28
CA GLU A 658 19.83 5.76 -7.67
C GLU A 658 21.27 5.75 -8.19
N LYS A 659 22.17 5.19 -7.37
CA LYS A 659 23.59 5.03 -7.70
C LYS A 659 23.82 4.37 -9.07
N TYR A 660 22.95 3.44 -9.45
CA TYR A 660 23.07 2.67 -10.69
C TYR A 660 22.08 3.09 -11.78
N TYR A 661 21.54 4.32 -11.70
CA TYR A 661 20.69 4.85 -12.76
C TYR A 661 21.38 4.74 -14.14
N PRO A 662 20.76 4.08 -15.13
CA PRO A 662 21.48 3.59 -16.32
C PRO A 662 21.67 4.64 -17.41
N VAL A 663 20.95 5.76 -17.37
CA VAL A 663 21.03 6.81 -18.39
C VAL A 663 21.99 7.89 -17.91
N LYS A 664 23.10 8.06 -18.64
CA LYS A 664 24.17 9.02 -18.28
C LYS A 664 24.14 10.30 -19.12
N ASP A 665 23.51 10.25 -20.29
CA ASP A 665 23.34 11.42 -21.12
C ASP A 665 22.18 12.28 -20.58
N GLY A 666 22.43 13.57 -20.36
CA GLY A 666 21.46 14.48 -19.76
C GLY A 666 20.18 14.63 -20.60
N VAL A 667 20.31 14.62 -21.93
CA VAL A 667 19.17 14.72 -22.86
C VAL A 667 18.39 13.41 -22.89
N GLU A 668 19.06 12.26 -23.01
CA GLU A 668 18.40 10.96 -22.95
C GLU A 668 17.60 10.82 -21.64
N ARG A 669 18.15 11.28 -20.51
CA ARG A 669 17.48 11.24 -19.21
C ARG A 669 16.16 12.01 -19.23
N GLU A 670 16.14 13.25 -19.72
CA GLU A 670 14.91 14.06 -19.76
C GLU A 670 13.89 13.49 -20.75
N LEU A 671 14.35 13.02 -21.91
CA LEU A 671 13.46 12.38 -22.89
C LEU A 671 12.84 11.08 -22.37
N VAL A 672 13.54 10.32 -21.52
CA VAL A 672 12.95 9.16 -20.82
C VAL A 672 11.79 9.60 -19.93
N GLY A 673 11.96 10.65 -19.13
CA GLY A 673 10.89 11.20 -18.28
C GLY A 673 9.68 11.70 -19.08
N LEU A 674 9.91 12.34 -20.22
CA LEU A 674 8.83 12.77 -21.11
C LEU A 674 8.14 11.58 -21.80
N LEU A 675 8.87 10.53 -22.15
CA LEU A 675 8.27 9.32 -22.75
C LEU A 675 7.46 8.51 -21.73
N THR A 676 7.88 8.46 -20.46
CA THR A 676 7.07 7.85 -19.39
C THR A 676 5.80 8.65 -19.13
N ALA A 677 5.88 9.99 -19.16
CA ALA A 677 4.71 10.86 -19.14
C ALA A 677 3.80 10.63 -20.37
N ALA A 678 4.38 10.43 -21.55
CA ALA A 678 3.58 10.13 -22.74
C ALA A 678 2.88 8.76 -22.65
N ALA A 679 3.52 7.78 -22.02
CA ALA A 679 2.91 6.49 -21.73
C ALA A 679 1.73 6.63 -20.76
N SER A 680 1.85 7.47 -19.72
CA SER A 680 0.75 7.69 -18.77
C SER A 680 -0.50 8.29 -19.40
N LEU A 681 -0.32 9.15 -20.40
CA LEU A 681 -1.42 9.75 -21.17
C LEU A 681 -2.00 8.75 -22.18
N THR A 682 -1.15 8.03 -22.92
CA THR A 682 -1.58 7.10 -23.97
C THR A 682 -2.53 6.00 -23.45
N TYR A 683 -2.31 5.55 -22.22
CA TYR A 683 -3.04 4.44 -21.64
C TYR A 683 -4.17 4.85 -20.68
N ASP A 684 -4.43 6.15 -20.51
CA ASP A 684 -5.53 6.66 -19.69
C ASP A 684 -6.92 6.52 -20.37
N ALA A 685 -7.97 6.87 -19.64
CA ALA A 685 -9.32 7.11 -20.13
C ALA A 685 -9.51 8.54 -20.71
N GLY A 686 -8.54 9.44 -20.54
CA GLY A 686 -8.55 10.82 -21.03
C GLY A 686 -8.58 10.97 -22.55
N TYR A 687 -8.95 12.17 -23.02
CA TYR A 687 -8.99 12.52 -24.45
C TYR A 687 -8.18 13.78 -24.80
N ARG A 688 -7.43 14.32 -23.83
CA ARG A 688 -6.73 15.62 -23.95
C ARG A 688 -5.21 15.50 -23.91
N ASP A 689 -4.69 14.32 -24.23
CA ASP A 689 -3.28 13.96 -24.09
C ASP A 689 -2.33 15.00 -24.69
N ALA A 690 -2.65 15.51 -25.88
CA ALA A 690 -1.85 16.53 -26.56
C ALA A 690 -1.71 17.81 -25.72
N ALA A 691 -2.85 18.35 -25.25
CA ALA A 691 -2.87 19.58 -24.48
C ALA A 691 -2.16 19.43 -23.13
N VAL A 692 -2.29 18.27 -22.47
CA VAL A 692 -1.59 17.98 -21.22
C VAL A 692 -0.08 17.87 -21.45
N PHE A 693 0.33 17.15 -22.49
CA PHE A 693 1.74 16.97 -22.83
C PHE A 693 2.41 18.29 -23.23
N GLU A 694 1.73 19.12 -24.02
CA GLU A 694 2.20 20.44 -24.43
C GLU A 694 2.35 21.37 -23.21
N ALA A 695 1.36 21.40 -22.31
CA ALA A 695 1.48 22.15 -21.07
C ALA A 695 2.64 21.68 -20.18
N LEU A 696 2.92 20.37 -20.17
CA LEU A 696 4.05 19.79 -19.45
C LEU A 696 5.39 20.19 -20.07
N ALA A 697 5.49 20.16 -21.40
CA ALA A 697 6.67 20.60 -22.14
C ALA A 697 6.95 22.09 -21.87
N ASP A 698 5.91 22.93 -21.90
CA ASP A 698 5.99 24.36 -21.57
C ASP A 698 6.42 24.58 -20.11
N HIS A 699 5.86 23.82 -19.16
CA HIS A 699 6.20 23.93 -17.73
C HIS A 699 7.69 23.66 -17.47
N TYR A 700 8.30 22.71 -18.19
CA TYR A 700 9.74 22.46 -18.10
C TYR A 700 10.58 23.28 -19.08
N ASP A 701 9.97 24.23 -19.80
CA ASP A 701 10.62 25.11 -20.78
C ASP A 701 11.38 24.30 -21.86
N MET A 702 10.74 23.25 -22.36
CA MET A 702 11.30 22.40 -23.40
C MET A 702 11.39 23.15 -24.74
N PRO A 703 12.41 22.90 -25.57
CA PRO A 703 12.54 23.57 -26.86
C PRO A 703 11.39 23.23 -27.81
N GLU A 704 11.03 24.20 -28.66
CA GLU A 704 10.05 24.02 -29.73
C GLU A 704 10.44 22.81 -30.61
N GLY A 705 9.49 21.90 -30.84
CA GLY A 705 9.72 20.63 -31.53
C GLY A 705 9.51 19.40 -30.65
N ILE A 706 9.57 19.55 -29.32
CA ILE A 706 9.11 18.51 -28.38
C ILE A 706 7.58 18.50 -28.34
N ASN A 707 6.95 17.48 -28.93
CA ASN A 707 5.50 17.43 -29.11
C ASN A 707 4.90 16.05 -28.84
N TRP A 708 3.60 16.03 -28.52
CA TRP A 708 2.84 14.82 -28.24
C TRP A 708 2.78 13.85 -29.42
N SER A 709 2.66 14.37 -30.65
CA SER A 709 2.40 13.53 -31.82
C SER A 709 3.55 12.54 -32.07
N ASP A 710 4.79 12.95 -31.81
CA ASP A 710 5.97 12.09 -31.90
C ASP A 710 6.08 11.14 -30.71
N ALA A 711 5.97 11.66 -29.49
CA ALA A 711 6.09 10.86 -28.26
C ALA A 711 5.01 9.78 -28.18
N GLY A 712 3.74 10.16 -28.31
CA GLY A 712 2.62 9.23 -28.25
C GLY A 712 2.62 8.21 -29.40
N LYS A 713 3.12 8.58 -30.59
CA LYS A 713 3.31 7.62 -31.68
C LYS A 713 4.39 6.59 -31.34
N LEU A 714 5.53 7.03 -30.80
CA LEU A 714 6.60 6.12 -30.38
C LEU A 714 6.12 5.11 -29.34
N ILE A 715 5.29 5.55 -28.39
CA ILE A 715 4.67 4.67 -27.40
C ILE A 715 3.72 3.66 -28.05
N ARG A 716 2.78 4.11 -28.89
CA ARG A 716 1.79 3.22 -29.55
C ARG A 716 2.41 2.22 -30.52
N ASP A 717 3.49 2.61 -31.21
CA ASP A 717 4.19 1.77 -32.18
C ASP A 717 5.08 0.72 -31.50
N GLU A 718 5.37 0.83 -30.21
CA GLU A 718 6.24 -0.08 -29.47
C GLU A 718 5.41 -1.01 -28.58
N HIS A 719 5.43 -2.31 -28.86
CA HIS A 719 4.60 -3.29 -28.15
C HIS A 719 5.27 -3.89 -26.90
N HIS A 720 6.58 -3.66 -26.70
CA HIS A 720 7.35 -4.29 -25.63
C HIS A 720 7.99 -3.30 -24.64
N ASP A 721 8.25 -2.06 -25.06
CA ASP A 721 8.80 -0.98 -24.21
C ASP A 721 7.84 0.22 -24.11
N TYR A 722 6.52 -0.04 -24.07
CA TYR A 722 5.46 0.97 -24.15
C TYR A 722 5.35 1.91 -22.94
N THR A 723 6.20 1.73 -21.93
CA THR A 723 6.28 2.60 -20.74
C THR A 723 7.32 3.71 -20.88
N GLY A 724 7.96 3.85 -22.04
CA GLY A 724 8.99 4.86 -22.29
C GLY A 724 10.36 4.38 -21.81
N SER A 725 11.33 4.21 -22.72
CA SER A 725 12.65 3.66 -22.36
C SER A 725 13.79 4.48 -22.95
N VAL A 726 15.01 4.26 -22.46
CA VAL A 726 16.22 4.86 -23.07
C VAL A 726 16.35 4.51 -24.57
N LYS A 727 15.88 3.32 -24.98
CA LYS A 727 15.83 2.92 -26.40
C LYS A 727 14.86 3.80 -27.18
N LEU A 728 13.69 4.10 -26.61
CA LEU A 728 12.73 5.02 -27.23
C LEU A 728 13.24 6.47 -27.23
N ALA A 729 13.91 6.92 -26.17
CA ALA A 729 14.52 8.24 -26.10
C ALA A 729 15.54 8.46 -27.21
N ARG A 730 16.40 7.46 -27.48
CA ARG A 730 17.35 7.49 -28.62
C ARG A 730 16.65 7.56 -29.97
N LYS A 731 15.63 6.71 -30.18
CA LYS A 731 14.80 6.74 -31.40
C LYS A 731 14.11 8.10 -31.58
N TRP A 732 13.71 8.75 -30.49
CA TRP A 732 13.11 10.07 -30.54
C TRP A 732 14.15 11.12 -30.94
N MET A 733 15.31 11.12 -30.28
CA MET A 733 16.41 12.02 -30.57
C MET A 733 16.90 11.93 -32.03
N GLU A 734 16.91 10.73 -32.63
CA GLU A 734 17.23 10.52 -34.06
C GLU A 734 16.24 11.18 -35.03
N LYS A 735 15.01 11.44 -34.58
CA LYS A 735 13.94 12.06 -35.38
C LYS A 735 13.82 13.57 -35.15
N LEU A 736 14.38 14.09 -34.07
CA LEU A 736 14.34 15.52 -33.76
C LEU A 736 15.24 16.31 -34.71
N ASP A 737 14.84 17.55 -34.99
CA ASP A 737 15.68 18.48 -35.74
C ASP A 737 17.01 18.71 -35.00
N PRO A 738 18.15 18.81 -35.70
CA PRO A 738 19.45 18.99 -35.06
C PRO A 738 19.53 20.21 -34.13
N SER A 739 18.82 21.30 -34.46
CA SER A 739 18.75 22.49 -33.62
C SER A 739 18.01 22.26 -32.30
N VAL A 740 17.00 21.37 -32.29
CA VAL A 740 16.28 20.98 -31.06
C VAL A 740 17.19 20.13 -30.18
N VAL A 741 17.93 19.20 -30.77
CA VAL A 741 18.92 18.39 -30.04
C VAL A 741 20.03 19.27 -29.45
N GLU A 742 20.50 20.28 -30.17
CA GLU A 742 21.48 21.25 -29.67
C GLU A 742 20.93 22.04 -28.48
N ALA A 743 19.70 22.57 -28.58
CA ALA A 743 19.05 23.28 -27.48
C ALA A 743 18.85 22.39 -26.24
N LEU A 744 18.46 21.12 -26.42
CA LEU A 744 18.37 20.16 -25.32
C LEU A 744 19.72 19.93 -24.65
N ARG A 745 20.82 19.82 -25.42
CA ARG A 745 22.17 19.62 -24.88
C ARG A 745 22.70 20.82 -24.12
N GLU A 746 22.35 22.03 -24.56
CA GLU A 746 22.66 23.26 -23.82
C GLU A 746 21.94 23.30 -22.47
N LYS A 747 20.66 22.89 -22.45
CA LYS A 747 19.83 22.89 -21.25
C LYS A 747 20.14 21.76 -20.27
N PHE A 748 20.43 20.57 -20.78
CA PHE A 748 20.65 19.35 -20.00
C PHE A 748 22.04 18.76 -20.27
N PRO A 749 23.11 19.40 -19.75
CA PRO A 749 24.45 18.87 -19.86
C PRO A 749 24.61 17.56 -19.07
N ASN A 750 25.61 16.78 -19.46
CA ASN A 750 25.95 15.47 -18.84
C ASN A 750 26.45 15.56 -17.41
#